data_AF-A0A5D6XVY7-F1
#
_entry.id   AF-A0A5D6XVY7-F1
#
_cell.length_a   1.000
_cell.length_b   1.000
_cell.length_c   1.000
_cell.angle_alpha   90.00
_cell.angle_beta   90.00
_cell.angle_gamma   90.00
#
_symmetry.space_group_name_H-M   'P 1'
#
loop_
_entity.id
_entity.type
_entity.pdbx_description
1 polymer ?
#
loop_
_entity_poly.entity_id
_entity_poly.type
_entity_poly.pdbx_seq_one_letter_code
_entity_poly.pdbx_strand_id
1 'polypeptide(L)'
;MLRATRASSLPALVRGRGRRALSGFGETDSLERLFENNKRWREGKKLLDPDYFDKTAEITGLAPGEMFVHRNVANLVVANDVSSLAVVQYAVEHLKVKDIIVCGHYGCGGCIHDSEDRLNRMIELNTIEQCINMFKIGLVQRHQVKYGFPRIHGLVYNLKDGELKELDVDFKAYIKKYNSIYKLHSFASEAPPRRSQLQTNMIRTLTEDHDEESGRVSAKYIKRAMLHEPLLFSKSEVDHAVAFAQEGEHDALTVSVEKLVRYYQDPDASSPPPAKRQRRADVSTLGGDQAAGAVASQSLAFHLTRLRGAPDAHNQHAMGLRELLDGAFESVLLSNYMVDVDWLLGECPRLRDVPVLLVHGERDRGAMLTACRALANVTLVAPPLPIAYGTHHAKMLVAVYPEKVRVAIFTANFIAIDWENKTQGVWFQDFGLKTLSDDAEADAVGSAVTVERGPAELDFEADLVAYLSALGARVAAFCKRHVARFDFSGANVALIPSVPGVHKGSDMEKFGHLRVRKLLQLLKVPPSDNPLICQFSSMGSLDEKWLFGEFAQSLLKGKKGITGTSAPVQALHLIWPSVEDVRNSTEGWNAGRAVPCPLKNMKPFLHKYLRKWAPPERLHRKNAMPHIKTYARFEAPTSGRDDDDAAAGTLDWAILTSSNLSKAAWGALQKGDSQFLIRSYELGVLFLPQLLRKTSGSDSSASKLVVLGSKAADRSRAGEAPFVLPLPYSFPLKTYDPKVDEPWVWDLVREDPDVFGNCYLPR
;
A
#
# COMPACT_ATOMS: atom_id res chain seq x y z
N MET A 1 16.40 -25.12 14.89
CA MET A 1 17.02 -24.10 15.79
C MET A 1 17.41 -22.89 14.92
N LEU A 2 17.62 -21.67 15.38
CA LEU A 2 18.22 -20.53 14.62
C LEU A 2 18.46 -19.44 15.68
N ARG A 3 19.71 -18.99 15.86
CA ARG A 3 20.28 -18.63 17.18
C ARG A 3 21.33 -17.52 17.14
N ALA A 4 21.21 -16.52 18.02
CA ALA A 4 21.45 -15.13 17.64
C ALA A 4 21.77 -14.22 18.88
N THR A 5 22.92 -13.50 18.92
CA THR A 5 23.51 -12.76 20.09
C THR A 5 23.45 -11.21 20.01
N ARG A 6 23.25 -10.52 21.16
CA ARG A 6 23.51 -9.06 21.37
C ARG A 6 24.78 -8.84 22.21
N ALA A 7 25.53 -7.79 21.89
CA ALA A 7 26.68 -7.32 22.64
C ALA A 7 26.27 -6.39 23.81
N SER A 8 26.78 -6.64 25.02
CA SER A 8 26.92 -5.60 26.04
C SER A 8 28.14 -5.85 26.95
N SER A 9 29.08 -4.90 26.87
CA SER A 9 30.07 -4.44 27.86
C SER A 9 30.51 -5.39 28.99
N LEU A 10 31.78 -5.77 28.97
CA LEU A 10 32.54 -6.20 30.15
C LEU A 10 33.88 -5.43 30.24
N PRO A 11 34.38 -5.11 31.45
CA PRO A 11 35.66 -4.44 31.65
C PRO A 11 36.86 -5.40 31.53
N ALA A 12 38.03 -4.78 31.30
CA ALA A 12 39.30 -5.35 30.86
C ALA A 12 40.12 -6.14 31.91
N LEU A 13 41.22 -6.75 31.40
CA LEU A 13 42.43 -7.39 31.99
C LEU A 13 42.50 -8.91 31.74
N VAL A 14 43.58 -9.59 31.29
CA VAL A 14 45.01 -9.29 31.03
C VAL A 14 45.57 -10.31 29.98
N ARG A 15 46.65 -9.91 29.30
CA ARG A 15 47.35 -10.52 28.14
C ARG A 15 48.09 -11.85 28.40
N GLY A 16 48.21 -12.66 27.35
CA GLY A 16 49.28 -13.67 27.13
C GLY A 16 49.52 -13.90 25.63
N ARG A 17 50.78 -13.82 25.17
CA ARG A 17 51.23 -13.59 23.77
C ARG A 17 51.25 -14.83 22.88
N GLY A 18 50.99 -14.64 21.57
CA GLY A 18 51.82 -15.24 20.52
C GLY A 18 51.15 -15.72 19.22
N ARG A 19 50.85 -14.81 18.27
CA ARG A 19 51.17 -14.93 16.82
C ARG A 19 50.73 -13.68 16.05
N ARG A 20 51.48 -13.34 15.01
CA ARG A 20 51.52 -12.04 14.31
C ARG A 20 50.20 -11.67 13.63
N ALA A 21 49.86 -10.39 13.78
CA ALA A 21 48.62 -9.74 13.40
C ALA A 21 48.61 -9.23 11.95
N LEU A 22 47.47 -9.37 11.28
CA LEU A 22 46.90 -8.31 10.44
C LEU A 22 45.83 -7.63 11.31
N SER A 23 46.09 -6.40 11.73
CA SER A 23 45.28 -5.64 12.67
C SER A 23 44.12 -4.92 11.97
N GLY A 24 42.91 -5.13 12.50
CA GLY A 24 41.72 -4.35 12.17
C GLY A 24 40.49 -4.79 12.97
N PHE A 25 40.50 -4.55 14.29
CA PHE A 25 39.42 -4.75 15.28
C PHE A 25 38.86 -6.18 15.48
N GLY A 26 39.04 -6.69 16.71
CA GLY A 26 38.73 -8.06 17.09
C GLY A 26 37.36 -8.29 17.72
N GLU A 27 36.72 -9.35 17.25
CA GLU A 27 35.88 -10.29 17.99
C GLU A 27 36.28 -11.67 17.46
N THR A 28 36.72 -12.59 18.32
CA THR A 28 36.86 -14.01 17.96
C THR A 28 35.51 -14.56 17.49
N ASP A 29 35.50 -15.32 16.41
CA ASP A 29 34.27 -15.80 15.75
C ASP A 29 33.38 -16.58 16.73
N SER A 30 32.13 -16.14 16.92
CA SER A 30 31.16 -16.67 17.89
C SER A 30 30.94 -18.19 17.75
N LEU A 31 31.16 -18.72 16.54
CA LEU A 31 30.96 -20.14 16.23
C LEU A 31 32.10 -21.03 16.71
N GLU A 32 33.36 -20.59 16.60
CA GLU A 32 34.53 -21.35 17.08
C GLU A 32 34.45 -21.55 18.61
N ARG A 33 34.05 -20.49 19.32
CA ARG A 33 33.82 -20.54 20.77
C ARG A 33 32.71 -21.52 21.15
N LEU A 34 31.67 -21.68 20.32
CA LEU A 34 30.60 -22.65 20.56
C LEU A 34 31.09 -24.09 20.50
N PHE A 35 31.89 -24.44 19.48
CA PHE A 35 32.46 -25.79 19.35
C PHE A 35 33.46 -26.11 20.47
N GLU A 36 34.29 -25.13 20.85
CA GLU A 36 35.22 -25.30 21.97
C GLU A 36 34.46 -25.50 23.30
N ASN A 37 33.40 -24.74 23.53
CA ASN A 37 32.53 -24.90 24.71
C ASN A 37 31.81 -26.24 24.71
N ASN A 38 31.25 -26.69 23.57
CA ASN A 38 30.62 -28.00 23.46
C ASN A 38 31.63 -29.11 23.78
N LYS A 39 32.85 -29.03 23.22
CA LYS A 39 33.91 -30.01 23.51
C LYS A 39 34.24 -30.08 25.00
N ARG A 40 34.55 -28.94 25.63
CA ARG A 40 34.87 -28.88 27.07
C ARG A 40 33.73 -29.38 27.95
N TRP A 41 32.50 -29.00 27.61
CA TRP A 41 31.31 -29.43 28.34
C TRP A 41 31.07 -30.94 28.21
N ARG A 42 31.18 -31.52 27.01
CA ARG A 42 31.04 -32.97 26.79
C ARG A 42 32.09 -33.76 27.57
N GLU A 43 33.36 -33.34 27.47
CA GLU A 43 34.46 -33.98 28.19
C GLU A 43 34.21 -33.93 29.70
N GLY A 44 33.83 -32.77 30.25
CA GLY A 44 33.50 -32.61 31.65
C GLY A 44 32.31 -33.47 32.12
N LYS A 45 31.27 -33.63 31.29
CA LYS A 45 30.11 -34.47 31.62
C LYS A 45 30.44 -35.96 31.56
N LYS A 46 31.17 -36.43 30.55
CA LYS A 46 31.64 -37.83 30.46
C LYS A 46 32.58 -38.22 31.59
N LEU A 47 33.37 -37.27 32.10
CA LEU A 47 34.22 -37.44 33.27
C LEU A 47 33.43 -37.63 34.57
N LEU A 48 32.25 -37.02 34.70
CA LEU A 48 31.40 -37.08 35.90
C LEU A 48 30.43 -38.27 35.87
N ASP A 49 29.89 -38.60 34.70
CA ASP A 49 29.02 -39.75 34.47
C ASP A 49 29.28 -40.27 33.03
N PRO A 50 29.90 -41.45 32.87
CA PRO A 50 30.16 -42.04 31.55
C PRO A 50 28.89 -42.27 30.72
N ASP A 51 27.74 -42.47 31.37
CA ASP A 51 26.45 -42.73 30.74
C ASP A 51 25.55 -41.47 30.72
N TYR A 52 26.11 -40.29 30.97
CA TYR A 52 25.36 -39.03 31.13
C TYR A 52 24.41 -38.75 29.95
N PHE A 53 24.89 -39.02 28.74
CA PHE A 53 24.19 -38.73 27.49
C PHE A 53 23.07 -39.71 27.16
N ASP A 54 23.05 -40.88 27.82
CA ASP A 54 21.93 -41.81 27.72
C ASP A 54 20.70 -41.32 28.53
N LYS A 55 20.88 -40.29 29.38
CA LYS A 55 19.90 -39.88 30.40
C LYS A 55 19.41 -38.42 30.33
N THR A 56 19.99 -37.51 29.53
CA THR A 56 19.67 -36.05 29.60
C THR A 56 19.75 -35.25 28.28
N ALA A 57 19.12 -34.06 28.24
CA ALA A 57 18.86 -33.24 27.03
C ALA A 57 19.37 -31.76 27.05
N GLU A 58 20.40 -31.42 27.84
CA GLU A 58 21.04 -30.09 27.84
C GLU A 58 22.38 -30.14 27.10
N ILE A 59 22.72 -29.22 26.17
CA ILE A 59 23.79 -29.48 25.16
C ILE A 59 24.76 -28.31 24.87
N THR A 60 24.55 -27.09 25.38
CA THR A 60 25.21 -25.89 24.78
C THR A 60 26.26 -25.20 25.64
N GLY A 61 26.33 -25.42 26.95
CA GLY A 61 27.36 -24.82 27.83
C GLY A 61 27.44 -23.28 27.84
N LEU A 62 26.44 -22.58 27.31
CA LEU A 62 26.35 -21.11 27.23
C LEU A 62 25.59 -20.54 28.44
N ALA A 63 25.97 -19.33 28.87
CA ALA A 63 25.31 -18.66 29.98
C ALA A 63 23.92 -18.12 29.59
N PRO A 64 22.98 -17.96 30.55
CA PRO A 64 21.70 -17.29 30.31
C PRO A 64 21.90 -15.90 29.68
N GLY A 65 21.20 -15.62 28.57
CA GLY A 65 21.32 -14.37 27.82
C GLY A 65 22.32 -14.39 26.65
N GLU A 66 23.25 -15.36 26.59
CA GLU A 66 24.12 -15.55 25.42
C GLU A 66 23.40 -16.22 24.24
N MET A 67 22.13 -16.62 24.42
CA MET A 67 21.44 -17.53 23.51
C MET A 67 19.92 -17.34 23.49
N PHE A 68 19.38 -16.94 22.34
CA PHE A 68 17.93 -16.85 22.09
C PHE A 68 17.43 -18.08 21.31
N VAL A 69 16.35 -18.73 21.77
CA VAL A 69 15.93 -20.05 21.26
C VAL A 69 14.45 -20.08 20.84
N HIS A 70 14.20 -20.50 19.60
CA HIS A 70 12.89 -20.92 19.12
C HIS A 70 12.92 -22.43 18.78
N ARG A 71 11.86 -23.15 19.17
CA ARG A 71 11.71 -24.60 18.97
C ARG A 71 10.40 -24.90 18.26
N ASN A 72 10.46 -25.76 17.26
CA ASN A 72 9.31 -26.36 16.60
C ASN A 72 9.67 -27.81 16.19
N VAL A 73 8.65 -28.59 15.82
CA VAL A 73 8.83 -29.99 15.41
C VAL A 73 9.62 -30.04 14.10
N ALA A 74 10.63 -30.92 14.03
CA ALA A 74 11.50 -31.10 12.87
C ALA A 74 12.23 -29.83 12.37
N ASN A 75 12.43 -28.84 13.26
CA ASN A 75 13.21 -27.63 13.02
C ASN A 75 12.85 -26.87 11.73
N LEU A 76 11.59 -26.94 11.31
CA LEU A 76 11.10 -26.40 10.04
C LEU A 76 11.12 -24.87 10.02
N VAL A 77 11.64 -24.32 8.92
CA VAL A 77 11.61 -22.88 8.62
C VAL A 77 10.70 -22.71 7.42
N VAL A 78 9.44 -22.35 7.68
CA VAL A 78 8.42 -22.21 6.64
C VAL A 78 8.03 -20.75 6.53
N ALA A 79 7.98 -20.23 5.30
CA ALA A 79 7.73 -18.81 5.03
C ALA A 79 6.33 -18.31 5.45
N ASN A 80 5.45 -19.18 5.93
CA ASN A 80 4.11 -18.85 6.43
C ASN A 80 3.93 -19.12 7.94
N ASP A 81 4.97 -19.61 8.63
CA ASP A 81 4.94 -19.76 10.09
C ASP A 81 5.24 -18.41 10.74
N VAL A 82 4.16 -17.71 11.11
CA VAL A 82 4.19 -16.39 11.77
C VAL A 82 5.02 -16.40 13.05
N SER A 83 5.03 -17.52 13.79
CA SER A 83 5.82 -17.66 15.02
C SER A 83 7.32 -17.66 14.70
N SER A 84 7.74 -18.45 13.71
CA SER A 84 9.15 -18.51 13.29
C SER A 84 9.62 -17.17 12.69
N LEU A 85 8.78 -16.51 11.88
CA LEU A 85 9.13 -15.23 11.25
C LEU A 85 9.21 -14.09 12.27
N ALA A 86 8.31 -14.03 13.25
CA ALA A 86 8.35 -13.03 14.31
C ALA A 86 9.64 -13.15 15.14
N VAL A 87 10.09 -14.38 15.43
CA VAL A 87 11.36 -14.65 16.13
C VAL A 87 12.54 -14.19 15.28
N VAL A 88 12.58 -14.55 14.00
CA VAL A 88 13.66 -14.13 13.08
C VAL A 88 13.69 -12.61 12.96
N GLN A 89 12.53 -11.97 12.87
CA GLN A 89 12.43 -10.52 12.79
C GLN A 89 12.96 -9.84 14.03
N TYR A 90 12.52 -10.26 15.21
CA TYR A 90 13.03 -9.73 16.48
C TYR A 90 14.54 -9.96 16.62
N ALA A 91 15.02 -11.16 16.25
CA ALA A 91 16.44 -11.49 16.34
C ALA A 91 17.29 -10.61 15.41
N VAL A 92 16.90 -10.46 14.14
CA VAL A 92 17.67 -9.69 13.15
C VAL A 92 17.53 -8.18 13.38
N GLU A 93 16.32 -7.66 13.52
CA GLU A 93 16.10 -6.22 13.58
C GLU A 93 16.35 -5.62 14.95
N HIS A 94 16.00 -6.33 16.02
CA HIS A 94 16.09 -5.80 17.38
C HIS A 94 17.36 -6.30 18.03
N LEU A 95 17.59 -7.62 18.08
CA LEU A 95 18.78 -8.17 18.70
C LEU A 95 20.06 -7.99 17.84
N LYS A 96 19.96 -7.61 16.56
CA LYS A 96 21.14 -7.33 15.69
C LYS A 96 22.15 -8.48 15.65
N VAL A 97 21.60 -9.66 15.50
CA VAL A 97 22.33 -10.91 15.73
C VAL A 97 23.21 -11.26 14.56
N LYS A 98 24.46 -11.62 14.86
CA LYS A 98 25.49 -11.83 13.83
C LYS A 98 25.43 -13.21 13.19
N ASP A 99 24.95 -14.19 13.93
CA ASP A 99 24.85 -15.58 13.52
C ASP A 99 23.43 -16.09 13.74
N ILE A 100 23.01 -17.04 12.92
CA ILE A 100 21.79 -17.79 13.12
C ILE A 100 22.05 -19.28 12.82
N ILE A 101 21.83 -20.16 13.82
CA ILE A 101 22.14 -21.60 13.74
C ILE A 101 20.91 -22.50 13.50
N VAL A 102 20.73 -23.06 12.30
CA VAL A 102 19.81 -24.18 12.06
C VAL A 102 20.31 -25.47 12.67
N CYS A 103 19.78 -25.83 13.84
CA CYS A 103 20.14 -27.09 14.51
C CYS A 103 19.01 -28.12 14.48
N GLY A 104 19.31 -29.30 13.93
CA GLY A 104 18.54 -30.55 14.03
C GLY A 104 19.20 -31.54 14.99
N HIS A 105 18.63 -32.75 15.12
CA HIS A 105 19.20 -33.81 15.96
C HIS A 105 18.95 -35.21 15.42
N TYR A 106 19.92 -36.11 15.57
CA TYR A 106 19.75 -37.51 15.20
C TYR A 106 18.66 -38.18 16.06
N GLY A 107 17.95 -39.16 15.49
CA GLY A 107 16.81 -39.82 16.14
C GLY A 107 15.53 -38.96 16.26
N CYS A 108 15.40 -37.87 15.48
CA CYS A 108 14.20 -37.03 15.49
C CYS A 108 12.98 -37.79 14.95
N GLY A 109 11.97 -38.02 15.81
CA GLY A 109 10.71 -38.70 15.42
C GLY A 109 9.81 -37.92 14.46
N GLY A 110 10.10 -36.63 14.20
CA GLY A 110 9.46 -35.85 13.13
C GLY A 110 9.96 -36.22 11.73
N CYS A 111 11.00 -37.05 11.65
CA CYS A 111 11.54 -37.63 10.45
C CYS A 111 11.35 -39.16 10.59
N ILE A 112 10.52 -39.81 9.76
CA ILE A 112 10.24 -41.26 9.88
C ILE A 112 10.89 -42.00 8.71
N HIS A 113 11.75 -42.96 9.01
CA HIS A 113 12.34 -43.87 8.02
C HIS A 113 12.63 -45.25 8.61
N ASP A 114 12.59 -46.29 7.77
CA ASP A 114 12.85 -47.70 8.12
C ASP A 114 14.31 -48.02 8.51
N SER A 115 15.29 -47.17 8.17
CA SER A 115 16.70 -47.39 8.49
C SER A 115 17.34 -46.18 9.18
N GLU A 116 18.19 -46.44 10.17
CA GLU A 116 18.85 -45.41 10.99
C GLU A 116 19.75 -44.49 10.15
N ASP A 117 20.48 -45.04 9.17
CA ASP A 117 21.33 -44.25 8.26
C ASP A 117 20.53 -43.34 7.33
N ARG A 118 19.39 -43.82 6.80
CA ARG A 118 18.51 -42.99 5.96
C ARG A 118 17.83 -41.90 6.79
N LEU A 119 17.44 -42.22 8.03
CA LEU A 119 16.91 -41.25 8.97
C LEU A 119 17.94 -40.15 9.28
N ASN A 120 19.16 -40.53 9.62
CA ASN A 120 20.24 -39.58 9.89
C ASN A 120 20.54 -38.71 8.68
N ARG A 121 20.59 -39.29 7.47
CA ARG A 121 20.79 -38.52 6.24
C ARG A 121 19.62 -37.58 5.95
N MET A 122 18.38 -38.01 6.20
CA MET A 122 17.19 -37.17 6.01
C MET A 122 17.19 -35.96 6.96
N ILE A 123 17.65 -36.14 8.20
CA ILE A 123 17.80 -35.06 9.18
C ILE A 123 18.85 -34.03 8.74
N GLU A 124 19.99 -34.49 8.22
CA GLU A 124 21.02 -33.59 7.65
C GLU A 124 20.48 -32.80 6.46
N LEU A 125 19.82 -33.47 5.51
CA LEU A 125 19.25 -32.84 4.33
C LEU A 125 18.13 -31.85 4.69
N ASN A 126 17.26 -32.19 5.63
CA ASN A 126 16.26 -31.27 6.15
C ASN A 126 16.92 -30.03 6.76
N THR A 127 17.96 -30.22 7.57
CA THR A 127 18.69 -29.11 8.21
C THR A 127 19.32 -28.17 7.16
N ILE A 128 19.90 -28.72 6.10
CA ILE A 128 20.43 -27.94 4.97
C ILE A 128 19.31 -27.16 4.28
N GLU A 129 18.18 -27.81 3.96
CA GLU A 129 17.05 -27.13 3.30
C GLU A 129 16.48 -26.00 4.17
N GLN A 130 16.41 -26.18 5.49
CA GLN A 130 15.96 -25.13 6.40
C GLN A 130 16.96 -23.97 6.50
N CYS A 131 18.27 -24.20 6.33
CA CYS A 131 19.26 -23.12 6.19
C CYS A 131 19.00 -22.29 4.95
N ILE A 132 18.70 -22.96 3.83
CA ILE A 132 18.36 -22.30 2.57
C ILE A 132 17.04 -21.52 2.72
N ASN A 133 16.04 -22.07 3.39
CA ASN A 133 14.79 -21.35 3.66
C ASN A 133 14.99 -20.10 4.52
N MET A 134 15.85 -20.18 5.53
CA MET A 134 16.25 -19.01 6.32
C MET A 134 16.97 -17.97 5.46
N PHE A 135 17.86 -18.42 4.57
CA PHE A 135 18.56 -17.55 3.63
C PHE A 135 17.58 -16.83 2.70
N LYS A 136 16.52 -17.49 2.22
CA LYS A 136 15.50 -16.89 1.34
C LYS A 136 14.65 -15.80 2.02
N ILE A 137 14.64 -15.69 3.35
CA ILE A 137 13.80 -14.72 4.04
C ILE A 137 14.23 -13.30 3.69
N GLY A 138 13.31 -12.50 3.15
CA GLY A 138 13.60 -11.17 2.63
C GLY A 138 14.23 -10.22 3.67
N LEU A 139 13.86 -10.35 4.94
CA LEU A 139 14.50 -9.59 6.01
C LEU A 139 15.97 -9.98 6.21
N VAL A 140 16.27 -11.27 6.23
CA VAL A 140 17.64 -11.79 6.36
C VAL A 140 18.50 -11.32 5.19
N GLN A 141 17.96 -11.41 3.96
CA GLN A 141 18.59 -10.88 2.76
C GLN A 141 18.89 -9.38 2.86
N ARG A 142 17.90 -8.56 3.22
CA ARG A 142 18.09 -7.11 3.37
C ARG A 142 19.14 -6.77 4.42
N HIS A 143 19.17 -7.49 5.54
CA HIS A 143 20.15 -7.26 6.59
C HIS A 143 21.56 -7.68 6.16
N GLN A 144 21.68 -8.81 5.45
CA GLN A 144 22.96 -9.28 4.89
C GLN A 144 23.51 -8.28 3.85
N VAL A 145 22.66 -7.71 2.99
CA VAL A 145 23.04 -6.66 2.04
C VAL A 145 23.49 -5.40 2.78
N LYS A 146 22.75 -4.99 3.81
CA LYS A 146 22.96 -3.69 4.49
C LYS A 146 24.14 -3.71 5.48
N TYR A 147 24.37 -4.85 6.15
CA TYR A 147 25.33 -4.94 7.26
C TYR A 147 26.28 -6.14 7.18
N GLY A 148 26.13 -7.04 6.21
CA GLY A 148 26.97 -8.24 6.07
C GLY A 148 26.60 -9.41 7.00
N PHE A 149 25.51 -9.31 7.75
CA PHE A 149 25.02 -10.34 8.69
C PHE A 149 23.48 -10.34 8.74
N PRO A 150 22.81 -11.39 9.23
CA PRO A 150 23.34 -12.57 9.93
C PRO A 150 24.01 -13.59 9.01
N ARG A 151 24.99 -14.35 9.53
CA ARG A 151 25.52 -15.58 8.91
C ARG A 151 24.64 -16.76 9.32
N ILE A 152 24.43 -17.73 8.43
CA ILE A 152 23.54 -18.88 8.67
C ILE A 152 24.37 -20.15 8.72
N HIS A 153 24.20 -20.94 9.78
CA HIS A 153 24.98 -22.15 10.05
C HIS A 153 24.05 -23.36 10.23
N GLY A 154 24.33 -24.48 9.57
CA GLY A 154 23.58 -25.72 9.72
C GLY A 154 24.31 -26.70 10.63
N LEU A 155 23.70 -27.11 11.74
CA LEU A 155 24.29 -28.03 12.72
C LEU A 155 23.35 -29.22 12.99
N VAL A 156 23.89 -30.39 13.30
CA VAL A 156 23.12 -31.53 13.81
C VAL A 156 23.79 -32.02 15.08
N TYR A 157 23.02 -32.16 16.15
CA TYR A 157 23.55 -32.73 17.37
C TYR A 157 23.21 -34.22 17.52
N ASN A 158 24.16 -34.99 18.04
CA ASN A 158 24.01 -36.40 18.34
C ASN A 158 23.56 -36.58 19.80
N LEU A 159 22.42 -37.24 20.00
CA LEU A 159 21.89 -37.52 21.33
C LEU A 159 22.74 -38.50 22.12
N LYS A 160 23.45 -39.44 21.46
CA LYS A 160 24.20 -40.52 22.11
C LYS A 160 25.48 -40.03 22.80
N ASP A 161 26.12 -38.99 22.28
CA ASP A 161 27.44 -38.53 22.77
C ASP A 161 27.55 -37.01 22.95
N GLY A 162 26.47 -36.28 22.66
CA GLY A 162 26.38 -34.82 22.75
C GLY A 162 27.13 -34.06 21.66
N GLU A 163 27.67 -34.76 20.64
CA GLU A 163 28.46 -34.14 19.57
C GLU A 163 27.64 -33.17 18.74
N LEU A 164 28.21 -31.99 18.48
CA LEU A 164 27.67 -31.03 17.53
C LEU A 164 28.44 -31.16 16.22
N LYS A 165 27.76 -31.55 15.15
CA LYS A 165 28.31 -31.67 13.80
C LYS A 165 27.90 -30.47 12.96
N GLU A 166 28.85 -29.80 12.33
CA GLU A 166 28.58 -28.76 11.32
C GLU A 166 28.28 -29.39 9.97
N LEU A 167 27.28 -28.84 9.27
CA LEU A 167 26.92 -29.22 7.91
C LEU A 167 27.41 -28.16 6.93
N ASP A 168 28.02 -28.62 5.84
CA ASP A 168 28.38 -27.75 4.73
C ASP A 168 27.12 -27.38 3.94
N VAL A 169 26.81 -26.08 3.91
CA VAL A 169 25.65 -25.51 3.19
C VAL A 169 26.17 -24.65 2.05
N ASP A 170 26.10 -25.19 0.83
CA ASP A 170 26.58 -24.48 -0.36
C ASP A 170 25.57 -23.45 -0.88
N PHE A 171 25.51 -22.30 -0.21
CA PHE A 171 24.69 -21.17 -0.64
C PHE A 171 25.09 -20.64 -2.03
N LYS A 172 26.37 -20.77 -2.43
CA LYS A 172 26.86 -20.27 -3.72
C LYS A 172 26.35 -21.11 -4.87
N ALA A 173 26.42 -22.44 -4.76
CA ALA A 173 25.82 -23.33 -5.75
C ALA A 173 24.30 -23.17 -5.81
N TYR A 174 23.65 -22.96 -4.65
CA TYR A 174 22.21 -22.67 -4.61
C TYR A 174 21.87 -21.39 -5.40
N ILE A 175 22.54 -20.28 -5.10
CA ILE A 175 22.34 -19.01 -5.82
C ILE A 175 22.63 -19.22 -7.30
N LYS A 176 23.77 -19.82 -7.69
CA LYS A 176 24.12 -20.05 -9.09
C LYS A 176 23.07 -20.87 -9.84
N LYS A 177 22.52 -21.90 -9.19
CA LYS A 177 21.50 -22.78 -9.78
C LYS A 177 20.15 -22.08 -9.96
N TYR A 178 19.81 -21.17 -9.05
CA TYR A 178 18.49 -20.53 -9.01
C TYR A 178 18.49 -19.02 -9.25
N ASN A 179 19.60 -18.40 -9.68
CA ASN A 179 19.73 -16.95 -9.91
C ASN A 179 18.75 -16.43 -10.98
N SER A 180 18.33 -17.31 -11.90
CA SER A 180 17.30 -17.01 -12.90
C SER A 180 15.88 -16.99 -12.34
N ILE A 181 15.66 -17.56 -11.16
CA ILE A 181 14.34 -17.73 -10.52
C ILE A 181 14.22 -16.81 -9.29
N TYR A 182 15.28 -16.69 -8.48
CA TYR A 182 15.32 -15.83 -7.29
C TYR A 182 16.44 -14.79 -7.42
N LYS A 183 16.09 -13.51 -7.32
CA LYS A 183 17.06 -12.42 -7.14
C LYS A 183 17.54 -12.39 -5.67
N LEU A 184 18.38 -13.36 -5.30
CA LEU A 184 19.01 -13.41 -3.98
C LEU A 184 20.34 -12.65 -4.02
N HIS A 185 20.70 -12.02 -2.90
CA HIS A 185 21.99 -11.37 -2.75
C HIS A 185 23.12 -12.40 -2.94
N SER A 186 24.05 -12.09 -3.84
CA SER A 186 25.26 -12.88 -4.02
C SER A 186 26.29 -12.49 -2.96
N PHE A 187 26.89 -13.48 -2.31
CA PHE A 187 28.09 -13.23 -1.51
C PHE A 187 29.22 -12.82 -2.47
N ALA A 188 29.76 -11.60 -2.33
CA ALA A 188 30.91 -11.16 -3.11
C ALA A 188 32.06 -12.19 -2.98
N SER A 189 32.78 -12.43 -4.08
CA SER A 189 33.92 -13.37 -4.08
C SER A 189 35.13 -12.85 -3.30
N GLU A 190 35.12 -11.57 -2.92
CA GLU A 190 36.16 -10.92 -2.15
C GLU A 190 35.73 -10.72 -0.70
N ALA A 191 36.71 -10.46 0.18
CA ALA A 191 36.53 -10.24 1.61
C ALA A 191 35.31 -9.33 1.91
N PRO A 192 34.59 -9.56 3.03
CA PRO A 192 33.38 -8.80 3.37
C PRO A 192 33.62 -7.29 3.22
N PRO A 193 32.65 -6.55 2.66
CA PRO A 193 32.83 -5.14 2.34
C PRO A 193 33.32 -4.38 3.57
N ARG A 194 34.38 -3.60 3.39
CA ARG A 194 34.99 -2.84 4.48
C ARG A 194 33.95 -1.87 5.03
N ARG A 195 34.02 -1.56 6.34
CA ARG A 195 33.13 -0.58 7.00
C ARG A 195 33.04 0.75 6.23
N SER A 196 34.15 1.21 5.65
CA SER A 196 34.20 2.39 4.77
C SER A 196 33.34 2.25 3.52
N GLN A 197 33.37 1.10 2.84
CA GLN A 197 32.54 0.85 1.65
C GLN A 197 31.04 0.86 2.00
N LEU A 198 30.67 0.24 3.13
CA LEU A 198 29.29 0.26 3.63
C LEU A 198 28.83 1.67 3.99
N GLN A 199 29.67 2.45 4.67
CA GLN A 199 29.41 3.87 4.97
C GLN A 199 29.22 4.68 3.69
N THR A 200 30.06 4.47 2.68
CA THR A 200 30.00 5.22 1.41
C THR A 200 28.73 4.91 0.64
N ASN A 201 28.37 3.63 0.52
CA ASN A 201 27.13 3.21 -0.13
C ASN A 201 25.91 3.75 0.62
N MET A 202 25.95 3.70 1.95
CA MET A 202 24.88 4.24 2.79
C MET A 202 24.71 5.76 2.60
N ILE A 203 25.79 6.54 2.53
CA ILE A 203 25.71 7.98 2.28
C ILE A 203 25.01 8.23 0.94
N ARG A 204 25.40 7.52 -0.12
CA ARG A 204 24.77 7.67 -1.45
C ARG A 204 23.27 7.37 -1.39
N THR A 205 22.89 6.25 -0.79
CA THR A 205 21.47 5.88 -0.60
C THR A 205 20.69 6.90 0.23
N LEU A 206 21.31 7.47 1.28
CA LEU A 206 20.66 8.51 2.10
C LEU A 206 20.49 9.83 1.34
N THR A 207 21.29 10.08 0.30
CA THR A 207 21.26 11.35 -0.47
C THR A 207 20.50 11.28 -1.79
N GLU A 208 20.18 10.09 -2.30
CA GLU A 208 19.54 9.89 -3.62
C GLU A 208 18.21 10.64 -3.79
N ASP A 209 17.40 10.75 -2.74
CA ASP A 209 16.08 11.43 -2.77
C ASP A 209 16.11 12.87 -2.20
N HIS A 210 17.29 13.37 -1.84
CA HIS A 210 17.49 14.64 -1.12
C HIS A 210 18.53 15.56 -1.78
N ASP A 211 18.85 15.31 -3.06
CA ASP A 211 19.75 16.15 -3.85
C ASP A 211 19.02 17.44 -4.28
N GLU A 212 19.37 18.56 -3.65
CA GLU A 212 18.82 19.89 -3.95
C GLU A 212 19.69 20.51 -5.05
N GLU A 213 19.35 20.29 -6.32
CA GLU A 213 20.07 20.78 -7.52
C GLU A 213 21.62 20.67 -7.44
N SER A 214 22.19 19.66 -8.14
CA SER A 214 23.64 19.56 -8.45
C SER A 214 24.57 18.94 -7.38
N GLY A 215 24.21 17.78 -6.83
CA GLY A 215 25.12 16.92 -6.04
C GLY A 215 25.36 17.39 -4.59
N ARG A 216 24.39 18.12 -4.03
CA ARG A 216 24.46 18.73 -2.70
C ARG A 216 23.23 18.35 -1.86
N VAL A 217 23.44 18.21 -0.57
CA VAL A 217 22.41 17.83 0.39
C VAL A 217 22.45 18.73 1.61
N SER A 218 21.31 19.00 2.25
CA SER A 218 21.28 19.74 3.50
C SER A 218 22.19 19.11 4.56
N ALA A 219 23.10 19.91 5.12
CA ALA A 219 24.05 19.48 6.15
C ALA A 219 23.32 18.98 7.42
N LYS A 220 22.20 19.63 7.76
CA LYS A 220 21.34 19.25 8.89
C LYS A 220 20.66 17.91 8.66
N TYR A 221 20.19 17.68 7.43
CA TYR A 221 19.56 16.42 7.04
C TYR A 221 20.55 15.26 7.10
N ILE A 222 21.67 15.36 6.35
CA ILE A 222 22.57 14.22 6.17
C ILE A 222 23.26 13.84 7.49
N LYS A 223 23.58 14.84 8.33
CA LYS A 223 24.08 14.62 9.69
C LYS A 223 23.10 13.81 10.53
N ARG A 224 21.81 14.17 10.50
CA ARG A 224 20.78 13.42 11.23
C ARG A 224 20.59 12.01 10.66
N ALA A 225 20.56 11.88 9.33
CA ALA A 225 20.36 10.61 8.63
C ALA A 225 21.49 9.60 8.93
N MET A 226 22.75 10.03 8.88
CA MET A 226 23.89 9.19 9.22
C MET A 226 23.89 8.77 10.70
N LEU A 227 23.51 9.67 11.62
CA LEU A 227 23.41 9.35 13.05
C LEU A 227 22.29 8.34 13.38
N HIS A 228 21.30 8.16 12.50
CA HIS A 228 20.28 7.12 12.62
C HIS A 228 20.79 5.72 12.23
N GLU A 229 22.00 5.61 11.69
CA GLU A 229 22.65 4.36 11.33
C GLU A 229 23.90 4.10 12.21
N PRO A 230 23.72 3.87 13.53
CA PRO A 230 24.82 3.83 14.51
C PRO A 230 25.76 2.63 14.35
N LEU A 231 25.35 1.61 13.58
CA LEU A 231 26.21 0.47 13.23
C LEU A 231 27.29 0.86 12.21
N LEU A 232 27.02 1.88 11.39
CA LEU A 232 27.93 2.36 10.37
C LEU A 232 28.59 3.67 10.78
N PHE A 233 27.88 4.60 11.42
CA PHE A 233 28.41 5.93 11.75
C PHE A 233 28.39 6.24 13.24
N SER A 234 29.52 6.73 13.77
CA SER A 234 29.60 7.33 15.09
C SER A 234 29.40 8.84 15.02
N LYS A 235 28.98 9.45 16.14
CA LYS A 235 28.72 10.89 16.21
C LYS A 235 29.95 11.73 15.84
N SER A 236 31.13 11.36 16.33
CA SER A 236 32.39 12.03 16.01
C SER A 236 32.76 11.94 14.53
N GLU A 237 32.57 10.77 13.91
CA GLU A 237 32.84 10.59 12.47
C GLU A 237 31.92 11.45 11.62
N VAL A 238 30.62 11.53 11.95
CA VAL A 238 29.65 12.36 11.21
C VAL A 238 29.97 13.85 11.37
N ASP A 239 30.27 14.27 12.60
CA ASP A 239 30.61 15.68 12.89
C ASP A 239 31.84 16.12 12.08
N HIS A 240 32.88 15.29 12.02
CA HIS A 240 34.10 15.58 11.25
C HIS A 240 33.87 15.53 9.74
N ALA A 241 33.11 14.54 9.24
CA ALA A 241 32.82 14.41 7.81
C ALA A 241 32.03 15.61 7.27
N VAL A 242 31.04 16.09 8.02
CA VAL A 242 30.23 17.26 7.65
C VAL A 242 31.08 18.52 7.70
N ALA A 243 31.91 18.70 8.73
CA ALA A 243 32.83 19.84 8.81
C ALA A 243 33.81 19.86 7.62
N PHE A 244 34.38 18.71 7.26
CA PHE A 244 35.24 18.56 6.08
C PHE A 244 34.51 18.90 4.78
N ALA A 245 33.25 18.47 4.63
CA ALA A 245 32.46 18.74 3.43
C ALA A 245 32.02 20.22 3.30
N GLN A 246 31.99 20.97 4.40
CA GLN A 246 31.66 22.41 4.44
C GLN A 246 32.90 23.31 4.28
N GLU A 247 34.10 22.76 4.38
CA GLU A 247 35.34 23.54 4.31
C GLU A 247 35.50 24.21 2.92
N GLY A 248 35.60 25.54 2.91
CA GLY A 248 35.75 26.36 1.70
C GLY A 248 34.46 26.62 0.91
N GLU A 249 33.29 26.24 1.42
CA GLU A 249 31.98 26.46 0.78
C GLU A 249 31.35 27.80 1.20
N HIS A 250 30.67 28.49 0.28
CA HIS A 250 29.99 29.77 0.56
C HIS A 250 28.67 29.62 1.33
N ASP A 251 28.06 28.43 1.26
CA ASP A 251 26.80 28.11 1.93
C ASP A 251 27.02 26.97 2.93
N ALA A 252 26.91 27.29 4.23
CA ALA A 252 27.04 26.33 5.31
C ALA A 252 25.77 25.47 5.54
N LEU A 253 24.68 25.73 4.81
CA LEU A 253 23.42 24.98 4.98
C LEU A 253 23.42 23.66 4.18
N THR A 254 24.28 23.55 3.15
CA THR A 254 24.40 22.38 2.28
C THR A 254 25.83 21.82 2.26
N VAL A 255 25.96 20.53 1.94
CA VAL A 255 27.25 19.82 1.79
C VAL A 255 27.29 19.02 0.51
N SER A 256 28.46 18.96 -0.11
CA SER A 256 28.69 18.12 -1.28
C SER A 256 28.69 16.63 -0.89
N VAL A 257 27.85 15.86 -1.57
CA VAL A 257 27.77 14.40 -1.38
C VAL A 257 29.09 13.73 -1.75
N GLU A 258 29.77 14.22 -2.78
CA GLU A 258 31.08 13.69 -3.20
C GLU A 258 32.18 13.95 -2.17
N LYS A 259 32.21 15.13 -1.54
CA LYS A 259 33.17 15.43 -0.45
C LYS A 259 32.91 14.54 0.77
N LEU A 260 31.65 14.30 1.13
CA LEU A 260 31.27 13.38 2.20
C LEU A 260 31.71 11.95 1.89
N VAL A 261 31.43 11.46 0.68
CA VAL A 261 31.88 10.13 0.22
C VAL A 261 33.40 10.02 0.28
N ARG A 262 34.12 11.05 -0.18
CA ARG A 262 35.59 11.08 -0.18
C ARG A 262 36.18 10.98 1.22
N TYR A 263 35.59 11.66 2.21
CA TYR A 263 36.03 11.60 3.61
C TYR A 263 36.08 10.16 4.15
N TYR A 264 35.08 9.33 3.81
CA TYR A 264 35.03 7.93 4.26
C TYR A 264 35.84 6.97 3.38
N GLN A 265 36.30 7.42 2.20
CA GLN A 265 37.16 6.64 1.31
C GLN A 265 38.66 6.81 1.64
N ASP A 266 39.09 8.02 2.03
CA ASP A 266 40.48 8.31 2.40
C ASP A 266 40.56 9.46 3.44
N PRO A 267 40.61 9.15 4.75
CA PRO A 267 40.60 10.15 5.82
C PRO A 267 41.86 11.04 5.92
N ASP A 268 42.96 10.68 5.24
CA ASP A 268 44.27 11.36 5.37
C ASP A 268 44.53 12.46 4.31
N ALA A 269 43.59 12.70 3.39
CA ALA A 269 43.76 13.62 2.26
C ALA A 269 43.25 15.05 2.51
N SER A 270 43.78 15.77 3.51
CA SER A 270 43.48 17.19 3.77
C SER A 270 44.51 18.13 3.13
N SER A 271 44.33 18.54 1.86
CA SER A 271 45.00 19.72 1.25
C SER A 271 44.33 20.13 -0.09
N PRO A 272 44.17 21.44 -0.40
CA PRO A 272 43.44 21.91 -1.60
C PRO A 272 44.36 22.15 -2.82
N PRO A 273 43.93 21.92 -4.08
CA PRO A 273 44.61 22.42 -5.27
C PRO A 273 43.89 23.64 -5.91
N PRO A 274 44.59 24.44 -6.74
CA PRO A 274 44.20 25.81 -7.08
C PRO A 274 43.26 25.91 -8.30
N ALA A 275 42.51 27.02 -8.34
CA ALA A 275 41.56 27.40 -9.38
C ALA A 275 42.20 27.62 -10.77
N LYS A 276 41.49 27.20 -11.85
CA LYS A 276 41.62 27.82 -13.19
C LYS A 276 40.43 27.50 -14.13
N ARG A 277 39.71 28.58 -14.44
CA ARG A 277 39.35 29.11 -15.78
C ARG A 277 38.24 28.41 -16.59
N GLN A 278 37.10 29.11 -16.65
CA GLN A 278 36.04 29.00 -17.66
C GLN A 278 36.58 29.16 -19.09
N ARG A 279 36.04 28.36 -20.01
CA ARG A 279 35.95 28.71 -21.44
C ARG A 279 34.58 28.28 -21.99
N ARG A 280 33.91 29.25 -22.61
CA ARG A 280 32.68 29.15 -23.41
C ARG A 280 32.93 28.46 -24.77
N ALA A 281 31.79 28.13 -25.42
CA ALA A 281 31.53 27.86 -26.85
C ALA A 281 31.45 26.35 -27.17
N ASP A 282 30.42 25.81 -27.85
CA ASP A 282 29.41 26.42 -28.74
C ASP A 282 28.08 25.66 -28.74
N VAL A 283 27.02 26.43 -29.00
CA VAL A 283 25.68 25.98 -29.37
C VAL A 283 25.68 25.68 -30.86
N SER A 284 25.33 24.46 -31.26
CA SER A 284 24.87 24.16 -32.62
C SER A 284 23.50 23.51 -32.57
N THR A 285 22.51 24.29 -32.97
CA THR A 285 21.12 23.95 -33.26
C THR A 285 21.00 22.94 -34.40
N LEU A 286 20.30 21.82 -34.16
CA LEU A 286 19.46 21.08 -35.11
C LEU A 286 18.44 20.34 -34.23
N GLY A 287 17.18 20.76 -34.14
CA GLY A 287 16.15 20.45 -35.12
C GLY A 287 14.86 20.32 -34.32
N GLY A 288 13.94 21.26 -34.51
CA GLY A 288 12.66 21.24 -33.82
C GLY A 288 11.76 20.15 -34.38
N ASP A 289 11.25 19.30 -33.50
CA ASP A 289 10.00 18.61 -33.72
C ASP A 289 8.90 19.33 -32.96
N GLN A 290 7.87 19.70 -33.71
CA GLN A 290 6.71 20.44 -33.28
C GLN A 290 5.95 19.64 -32.21
N ALA A 291 5.97 20.12 -30.97
CA ALA A 291 5.03 19.67 -29.95
C ALA A 291 3.61 20.06 -30.37
N ALA A 292 2.81 19.06 -30.73
CA ALA A 292 1.38 19.18 -30.93
C ALA A 292 0.73 19.85 -29.70
N GLY A 293 -0.07 20.89 -29.93
CA GLY A 293 -0.65 21.73 -28.89
C GLY A 293 -1.47 20.92 -27.87
N ALA A 294 -1.06 20.99 -26.60
CA ALA A 294 -1.84 20.45 -25.50
C ALA A 294 -3.05 21.36 -25.23
N VAL A 295 -4.26 20.80 -25.34
CA VAL A 295 -5.50 21.46 -24.94
C VAL A 295 -5.53 21.57 -23.41
N ALA A 296 -5.74 22.78 -22.87
CA ALA A 296 -5.90 22.99 -21.43
C ALA A 296 -7.17 22.27 -20.92
N SER A 297 -7.01 21.28 -20.05
CA SER A 297 -8.11 20.51 -19.44
C SER A 297 -8.47 21.08 -18.06
N GLN A 298 -9.76 21.12 -17.73
CA GLN A 298 -10.25 21.55 -16.41
C GLN A 298 -10.08 20.40 -15.40
N SER A 299 -9.34 20.65 -14.31
CA SER A 299 -9.08 19.65 -13.27
C SER A 299 -10.35 19.32 -12.47
N LEU A 300 -10.75 18.05 -12.46
CA LEU A 300 -11.86 17.52 -11.65
C LEU A 300 -11.40 17.05 -10.25
N ALA A 301 -10.12 17.26 -9.94
CA ALA A 301 -9.47 16.75 -8.73
C ALA A 301 -9.69 15.24 -8.49
N PHE A 302 -9.93 14.47 -9.56
CA PHE A 302 -9.96 13.01 -9.54
C PHE A 302 -8.64 12.47 -10.11
N HIS A 303 -7.94 11.70 -9.28
CA HIS A 303 -6.62 11.15 -9.53
C HIS A 303 -6.61 9.65 -9.26
N LEU A 304 -5.62 8.94 -9.81
CA LEU A 304 -5.28 7.60 -9.36
C LEU A 304 -4.22 7.66 -8.24
N THR A 305 -3.97 6.57 -7.51
CA THR A 305 -2.82 6.54 -6.57
C THR A 305 -1.50 6.33 -7.30
N ARG A 306 -0.37 6.75 -6.73
CA ARG A 306 0.95 6.51 -7.36
C ARG A 306 1.23 5.01 -7.53
N LEU A 307 1.99 4.66 -8.58
CA LEU A 307 2.64 3.35 -8.71
C LEU A 307 4.09 3.49 -8.26
N ARG A 308 4.48 2.73 -7.24
CA ARG A 308 5.84 2.73 -6.71
C ARG A 308 6.80 2.11 -7.71
N GLY A 309 7.97 2.74 -7.87
CA GLY A 309 9.00 2.29 -8.82
C GLY A 309 8.65 2.52 -10.29
N ALA A 310 7.50 3.15 -10.59
CA ALA A 310 7.18 3.59 -11.94
C ALA A 310 7.77 4.98 -12.22
N PRO A 311 8.24 5.27 -13.45
CA PRO A 311 8.66 6.60 -13.86
C PRO A 311 7.61 7.68 -13.57
N ASP A 312 8.03 8.92 -13.31
CA ASP A 312 7.11 10.02 -13.03
C ASP A 312 6.09 10.26 -14.15
N ALA A 313 6.47 10.00 -15.41
CA ALA A 313 5.55 10.04 -16.55
C ALA A 313 4.35 9.10 -16.37
N HIS A 314 4.52 7.93 -15.75
CA HIS A 314 3.41 6.99 -15.47
C HIS A 314 2.53 7.45 -14.30
N ASN A 315 3.02 8.40 -13.49
CA ASN A 315 2.35 8.97 -12.33
C ASN A 315 1.81 10.39 -12.60
N GLN A 316 1.78 10.85 -13.86
CA GLN A 316 1.32 12.19 -14.23
C GLN A 316 -0.11 12.51 -13.73
N HIS A 317 -0.98 11.51 -13.66
CA HIS A 317 -2.37 11.64 -13.19
C HIS A 317 -2.58 11.05 -11.78
N ALA A 318 -1.49 10.87 -11.02
CA ALA A 318 -1.51 10.20 -9.74
C ALA A 318 -1.39 11.15 -8.54
N MET A 319 -1.84 10.68 -7.37
CA MET A 319 -1.82 11.38 -6.09
C MET A 319 -1.37 10.38 -5.00
N GLY A 320 -0.33 10.70 -4.24
CA GLY A 320 0.05 9.91 -3.08
C GLY A 320 -0.60 10.40 -1.79
N LEU A 321 -0.50 9.61 -0.72
CA LEU A 321 -1.08 9.98 0.58
C LEU A 321 -0.34 11.17 1.20
N ARG A 322 0.98 11.23 1.02
CA ARG A 322 1.81 12.34 1.50
C ARG A 322 1.38 13.66 0.87
N GLU A 323 1.19 13.70 -0.44
CA GLU A 323 0.72 14.89 -1.16
C GLU A 323 -0.72 15.27 -0.73
N LEU A 324 -1.57 14.28 -0.47
CA LEU A 324 -2.95 14.52 -0.03
C LEU A 324 -3.04 15.16 1.37
N LEU A 325 -2.12 14.80 2.26
CA LEU A 325 -1.97 15.33 3.62
C LEU A 325 -0.82 16.35 3.75
N ASP A 326 -0.42 16.98 2.66
CA ASP A 326 0.64 17.98 2.70
C ASP A 326 0.17 19.30 3.36
N GLY A 327 1.13 20.04 3.92
CA GLY A 327 0.91 21.34 4.54
C GLY A 327 0.56 21.30 6.02
N ALA A 328 0.19 22.46 6.55
CA ALA A 328 0.07 22.71 7.99
C ALA A 328 -1.35 22.47 8.55
N PHE A 329 -1.94 21.29 8.32
CA PHE A 329 -3.24 20.97 8.93
C PHE A 329 -3.14 20.91 10.47
N GLU A 330 -4.13 21.44 11.17
CA GLU A 330 -4.18 21.55 12.64
C GLU A 330 -4.88 20.37 13.30
N SER A 331 -5.74 19.67 12.56
CA SER A 331 -6.41 18.45 13.01
C SER A 331 -6.91 17.65 11.81
N VAL A 332 -7.14 16.37 11.99
CA VAL A 332 -7.60 15.50 10.91
C VAL A 332 -8.54 14.40 11.40
N LEU A 333 -9.59 14.14 10.62
CA LEU A 333 -10.38 12.93 10.70
C LEU A 333 -9.92 11.98 9.60
N LEU A 334 -9.56 10.75 9.99
CA LEU A 334 -9.19 9.67 9.08
C LEU A 334 -10.20 8.55 9.21
N SER A 335 -10.75 8.06 8.10
CA SER A 335 -11.72 6.96 8.07
C SER A 335 -11.24 5.88 7.14
N ASN A 336 -11.15 4.64 7.62
CA ASN A 336 -10.74 3.51 6.79
C ASN A 336 -11.25 2.15 7.27
N TYR A 337 -11.12 1.13 6.42
CA TYR A 337 -11.37 -0.27 6.78
C TYR A 337 -10.13 -0.89 7.43
N MET A 338 -8.97 -0.82 6.74
CA MET A 338 -7.69 -1.34 7.24
C MET A 338 -6.67 -0.21 7.45
N VAL A 339 -5.91 -0.31 8.55
CA VAL A 339 -4.93 0.71 8.93
C VAL A 339 -3.67 0.07 9.49
N ASP A 340 -2.55 0.25 8.78
CA ASP A 340 -1.21 0.09 9.32
C ASP A 340 -0.78 1.45 9.91
N VAL A 341 -0.81 1.53 11.25
CA VAL A 341 -0.57 2.79 11.97
C VAL A 341 0.87 3.25 11.79
N ASP A 342 1.85 2.35 11.83
CA ASP A 342 3.26 2.72 11.72
C ASP A 342 3.58 3.23 10.31
N TRP A 343 3.06 2.55 9.28
CA TRP A 343 3.16 3.02 7.90
C TRP A 343 2.48 4.38 7.72
N LEU A 344 1.25 4.55 8.21
CA LEU A 344 0.51 5.81 8.10
C LEU A 344 1.25 6.99 8.73
N LEU A 345 1.84 6.80 9.92
CA LEU A 345 2.67 7.81 10.57
C LEU A 345 4.02 8.03 9.85
N GLY A 346 4.53 7.03 9.14
CA GLY A 346 5.69 7.16 8.26
C GLY A 346 5.39 8.01 7.02
N GLU A 347 4.22 7.82 6.42
CA GLU A 347 3.77 8.58 5.25
C GLU A 347 3.47 10.05 5.59
N CYS A 348 2.87 10.29 6.77
CA CYS A 348 2.58 11.63 7.26
C CYS A 348 3.02 11.80 8.74
N PRO A 349 4.28 12.17 8.99
CA PRO A 349 4.81 12.34 10.35
C PRO A 349 4.04 13.37 11.19
N ARG A 350 3.42 14.37 10.55
CA ARG A 350 2.62 15.41 11.21
C ARG A 350 1.44 14.85 12.00
N LEU A 351 0.94 13.65 11.64
CA LEU A 351 -0.09 12.94 12.39
C LEU A 351 0.32 12.62 13.84
N ARG A 352 1.61 12.71 14.19
CA ARG A 352 2.09 12.57 15.57
C ARG A 352 1.89 13.83 16.42
N ASP A 353 1.76 14.99 15.78
CA ASP A 353 1.82 16.29 16.44
C ASP A 353 0.45 16.97 16.55
N VAL A 354 -0.54 16.48 15.80
CA VAL A 354 -1.88 17.11 15.72
C VAL A 354 -2.98 16.17 16.18
N PRO A 355 -4.12 16.66 16.67
CA PRO A 355 -5.27 15.80 16.98
C PRO A 355 -5.73 14.98 15.77
N VAL A 356 -5.75 13.65 15.92
CA VAL A 356 -6.22 12.71 14.91
C VAL A 356 -7.45 11.99 15.44
N LEU A 357 -8.56 12.06 14.70
CA LEU A 357 -9.73 11.21 14.94
C LEU A 357 -9.71 10.05 13.93
N LEU A 358 -9.30 8.86 14.39
CA LEU A 358 -9.13 7.68 13.54
C LEU A 358 -10.36 6.77 13.65
N VAL A 359 -11.22 6.84 12.64
CA VAL A 359 -12.39 5.99 12.45
C VAL A 359 -11.98 4.73 11.69
N HIS A 360 -12.12 3.55 12.30
CA HIS A 360 -11.61 2.30 11.72
C HIS A 360 -12.65 1.18 11.65
N GLY A 361 -12.52 0.35 10.61
CA GLY A 361 -13.29 -0.88 10.41
C GLY A 361 -12.57 -2.16 10.86
N GLU A 362 -11.39 -2.04 11.48
CA GLU A 362 -10.59 -3.20 11.91
C GLU A 362 -11.38 -4.15 12.82
N ARG A 363 -11.31 -5.43 12.48
CA ARG A 363 -11.97 -6.50 13.25
C ARG A 363 -11.26 -6.72 14.58
N ASP A 364 -9.93 -6.69 14.57
CA ASP A 364 -9.12 -6.78 15.78
C ASP A 364 -8.97 -5.41 16.45
N ARG A 365 -9.97 -5.06 17.26
CA ARG A 365 -9.97 -3.81 18.02
C ARG A 365 -8.86 -3.76 19.06
N GLY A 366 -8.43 -4.92 19.58
CA GLY A 366 -7.36 -5.00 20.58
C GLY A 366 -6.00 -4.64 19.99
N ALA A 367 -5.71 -5.17 18.80
CA ALA A 367 -4.51 -4.82 18.04
C ALA A 367 -4.48 -3.32 17.69
N MET A 368 -5.59 -2.76 17.20
CA MET A 368 -5.67 -1.33 16.87
C MET A 368 -5.47 -0.43 18.10
N LEU A 369 -6.10 -0.77 19.24
CA LEU A 369 -5.88 -0.08 20.52
C LEU A 369 -4.42 -0.15 20.97
N THR A 370 -3.77 -1.30 20.78
CA THR A 370 -2.36 -1.50 21.14
C THR A 370 -1.45 -0.66 20.25
N ALA A 371 -1.68 -0.67 18.94
CA ALA A 371 -0.91 0.10 17.97
C ALA A 371 -0.98 1.61 18.23
N CYS A 372 -2.14 2.12 18.67
CA CYS A 372 -2.31 3.54 18.97
C CYS A 372 -1.99 3.92 20.44
N ARG A 373 -1.60 2.96 21.30
CA ARG A 373 -1.50 3.18 22.76
C ARG A 373 -0.52 4.28 23.15
N ALA A 374 0.56 4.43 22.39
CA ALA A 374 1.59 5.44 22.63
C ALA A 374 1.23 6.82 22.03
N LEU A 375 0.15 6.94 21.26
CA LEU A 375 -0.23 8.13 20.51
C LEU A 375 -1.31 8.91 21.27
N ALA A 376 -0.90 9.75 22.21
CA ALA A 376 -1.82 10.50 23.08
C ALA A 376 -2.75 11.47 22.30
N ASN A 377 -2.34 11.89 21.11
CA ASN A 377 -3.08 12.78 20.22
C ASN A 377 -4.08 12.04 19.29
N VAL A 378 -4.10 10.71 19.29
CA VAL A 378 -4.98 9.89 18.45
C VAL A 378 -6.18 9.41 19.24
N THR A 379 -7.38 9.74 18.75
CA THR A 379 -8.64 9.23 19.29
C THR A 379 -9.22 8.19 18.34
N LEU A 380 -9.31 6.94 18.80
CA LEU A 380 -9.93 5.86 18.05
C LEU A 380 -11.46 5.91 18.12
N VAL A 381 -12.11 5.62 16.99
CA VAL A 381 -13.56 5.45 16.85
C VAL A 381 -13.83 4.19 16.05
N ALA A 382 -14.60 3.26 16.63
CA ALA A 382 -15.16 2.12 15.92
C ALA A 382 -16.67 2.36 15.72
N PRO A 383 -17.13 2.63 14.48
CA PRO A 383 -18.54 2.91 14.21
C PRO A 383 -19.48 1.74 14.57
N PRO A 384 -20.74 2.02 14.90
CA PRO A 384 -21.72 0.99 15.22
C PRO A 384 -22.11 0.18 13.97
N LEU A 385 -21.97 -1.16 14.03
CA LEU A 385 -22.42 -2.08 12.98
C LEU A 385 -23.58 -2.93 13.53
N PRO A 386 -24.80 -2.38 13.60
CA PRO A 386 -25.94 -3.03 14.26
C PRO A 386 -26.49 -4.23 13.48
N ILE A 387 -26.13 -4.37 12.20
CA ILE A 387 -26.62 -5.42 11.31
C ILE A 387 -25.46 -6.38 10.99
N ALA A 388 -25.71 -7.68 11.16
CA ALA A 388 -24.72 -8.73 10.90
C ALA A 388 -24.16 -8.66 9.47
N TYR A 389 -22.90 -9.05 9.33
CA TYR A 389 -22.14 -9.03 8.08
C TYR A 389 -21.96 -7.62 7.47
N GLY A 390 -22.16 -6.57 8.26
CA GLY A 390 -21.80 -5.20 7.93
C GLY A 390 -20.31 -4.94 8.10
N THR A 391 -19.79 -3.98 7.32
CA THR A 391 -18.39 -3.52 7.39
C THR A 391 -18.35 -2.01 7.40
N HIS A 392 -17.41 -1.42 8.16
CA HIS A 392 -17.04 -0.02 7.94
C HIS A 392 -16.00 0.05 6.82
N HIS A 393 -16.42 0.42 5.62
CA HIS A 393 -15.62 0.27 4.41
C HIS A 393 -15.28 1.62 3.74
N ALA A 394 -15.87 2.72 4.22
CA ALA A 394 -15.59 4.07 3.74
C ALA A 394 -14.16 4.52 4.02
N LYS A 395 -13.60 5.19 3.03
CA LYS A 395 -12.19 5.61 2.95
C LYS A 395 -12.15 7.09 2.62
N MET A 396 -11.86 7.88 3.64
CA MET A 396 -11.88 9.33 3.52
C MET A 396 -10.94 9.97 4.52
N LEU A 397 -10.58 11.23 4.25
CA LEU A 397 -10.01 12.12 5.24
C LEU A 397 -10.64 13.50 5.18
N VAL A 398 -10.70 14.15 6.34
CA VAL A 398 -11.07 15.56 6.49
C VAL A 398 -9.93 16.24 7.25
N ALA A 399 -9.06 16.94 6.52
CA ALA A 399 -7.92 17.65 7.09
C ALA A 399 -8.26 19.14 7.23
N VAL A 400 -8.14 19.66 8.46
CA VAL A 400 -8.53 21.03 8.80
C VAL A 400 -7.26 21.87 8.87
N TYR A 401 -7.17 22.90 8.05
CA TYR A 401 -6.09 23.88 8.00
C TYR A 401 -6.60 25.22 8.57
N PRO A 402 -5.70 26.20 8.82
CA PRO A 402 -6.11 27.51 9.33
C PRO A 402 -7.19 28.21 8.48
N GLU A 403 -7.03 28.14 7.14
CA GLU A 403 -7.87 28.90 6.19
C GLU A 403 -8.73 28.03 5.28
N LYS A 404 -8.59 26.70 5.37
CA LYS A 404 -9.33 25.75 4.52
C LYS A 404 -9.58 24.42 5.21
N VAL A 405 -10.54 23.67 4.71
CA VAL A 405 -10.70 22.23 4.99
C VAL A 405 -10.56 21.45 3.70
N ARG A 406 -9.75 20.40 3.73
CA ARG A 406 -9.66 19.44 2.64
C ARG A 406 -10.55 18.25 2.95
N VAL A 407 -11.44 17.92 2.03
CA VAL A 407 -12.18 16.65 2.04
C VAL A 407 -11.63 15.79 0.93
N ALA A 408 -11.23 14.56 1.25
CA ALA A 408 -10.85 13.58 0.25
C ALA A 408 -11.58 12.26 0.46
N ILE A 409 -12.06 11.67 -0.63
CA ILE A 409 -12.75 10.38 -0.68
C ILE A 409 -12.02 9.51 -1.69
N PHE A 410 -11.59 8.34 -1.27
CA PHE A 410 -10.70 7.48 -2.05
C PHE A 410 -11.01 6.00 -1.83
N THR A 411 -10.28 5.11 -2.50
CA THR A 411 -10.54 3.65 -2.46
C THR A 411 -9.44 2.84 -1.75
N ALA A 412 -8.32 3.47 -1.42
CA ALA A 412 -7.16 2.86 -0.76
C ALA A 412 -7.33 2.69 0.75
N ASN A 413 -6.97 1.52 1.27
CA ASN A 413 -6.75 1.33 2.70
C ASN A 413 -5.48 2.07 3.15
N PHE A 414 -5.33 2.38 4.44
CA PHE A 414 -4.09 2.98 4.96
C PHE A 414 -3.01 1.92 5.18
N ILE A 415 -2.58 1.28 4.09
CA ILE A 415 -1.51 0.29 4.04
C ILE A 415 -0.69 0.51 2.77
N ALA A 416 0.62 0.25 2.83
CA ALA A 416 1.56 0.51 1.73
C ALA A 416 1.07 -0.06 0.38
N ILE A 417 0.68 -1.34 0.37
CA ILE A 417 0.33 -2.06 -0.85
C ILE A 417 -0.84 -1.43 -1.63
N ASP A 418 -1.79 -0.82 -0.91
CA ASP A 418 -2.95 -0.18 -1.53
C ASP A 418 -2.58 1.15 -2.20
N TRP A 419 -1.60 1.88 -1.66
CA TRP A 419 -1.14 3.17 -2.19
C TRP A 419 0.00 3.05 -3.20
N GLU A 420 0.70 1.91 -3.25
CA GLU A 420 1.92 1.73 -4.03
C GLU A 420 1.75 0.84 -5.27
N ASN A 421 0.91 -0.20 -5.21
CA ASN A 421 0.93 -1.27 -6.23
C ASN A 421 -0.39 -1.45 -6.99
N LYS A 422 -1.47 -0.85 -6.51
CA LYS A 422 -2.83 -1.07 -7.01
C LYS A 422 -3.35 0.11 -7.82
N THR A 423 -4.37 -0.16 -8.63
CA THR A 423 -5.18 0.92 -9.19
C THR A 423 -6.24 1.32 -8.17
N GLN A 424 -6.07 2.50 -7.56
CA GLN A 424 -7.03 3.15 -6.66
C GLN A 424 -7.45 4.50 -7.25
N GLY A 425 -8.60 5.01 -6.81
CA GLY A 425 -9.04 6.36 -7.12
C GLY A 425 -9.03 7.28 -5.90
N VAL A 426 -8.76 8.56 -6.13
CA VAL A 426 -8.76 9.64 -5.13
C VAL A 426 -9.48 10.84 -5.71
N TRP A 427 -10.57 11.26 -5.08
CA TRP A 427 -11.13 12.60 -5.27
C TRP A 427 -10.82 13.44 -4.03
N PHE A 428 -10.46 14.71 -4.22
CA PHE A 428 -10.36 15.66 -3.12
C PHE A 428 -10.73 17.07 -3.54
N GLN A 429 -11.18 17.88 -2.59
CA GLN A 429 -11.41 19.30 -2.79
C GLN A 429 -11.09 20.07 -1.50
N ASP A 430 -10.54 21.26 -1.69
CA ASP A 430 -10.30 22.24 -0.62
C ASP A 430 -11.48 23.23 -0.57
N PHE A 431 -11.93 23.55 0.63
CA PHE A 431 -13.04 24.46 0.90
C PHE A 431 -12.58 25.58 1.85
N GLY A 432 -12.81 26.83 1.48
CA GLY A 432 -12.41 28.00 2.27
C GLY A 432 -13.33 28.27 3.45
N LEU A 433 -12.96 29.22 4.31
CA LEU A 433 -13.82 29.68 5.41
C LEU A 433 -15.11 30.31 4.87
N LYS A 434 -16.22 30.16 5.60
CA LYS A 434 -17.43 30.96 5.36
C LYS A 434 -17.10 32.43 5.58
N THR A 435 -17.46 33.28 4.62
CA THR A 435 -17.42 34.73 4.82
C THR A 435 -18.50 35.10 5.83
N LEU A 436 -18.09 35.72 6.94
CA LEU A 436 -19.02 36.45 7.79
C LEU A 436 -19.36 37.71 7.01
N SER A 437 -20.63 37.89 6.63
CA SER A 437 -21.09 39.20 6.16
C SER A 437 -20.96 40.19 7.33
N ASP A 438 -20.37 41.36 7.09
CA ASP A 438 -20.18 42.42 8.10
C ASP A 438 -21.49 42.89 8.77
N ASP A 439 -22.65 42.50 8.24
CA ASP A 439 -23.98 42.80 8.80
C ASP A 439 -24.42 41.86 9.94
N ALA A 440 -23.65 40.82 10.27
CA ALA A 440 -24.05 39.80 11.26
C ALA A 440 -23.93 40.25 12.73
N GLU A 441 -23.37 41.44 13.00
CA GLU A 441 -23.36 42.04 14.35
C GLU A 441 -24.48 43.07 14.60
N ALA A 442 -25.28 43.43 13.58
CA ALA A 442 -26.31 44.48 13.73
C ALA A 442 -27.76 43.98 13.90
N ASP A 443 -28.15 42.82 13.36
CA ASP A 443 -29.55 42.40 13.37
C ASP A 443 -29.82 41.19 14.26
N ALA A 444 -29.77 41.44 15.57
CA ALA A 444 -30.50 40.64 16.56
C ALA A 444 -32.01 40.97 16.60
N VAL A 445 -32.64 41.40 15.51
CA VAL A 445 -34.10 41.45 15.37
C VAL A 445 -34.49 41.29 13.88
N GLY A 446 -34.80 40.07 13.48
CA GLY A 446 -35.76 39.78 12.40
C GLY A 446 -35.53 40.37 11.00
N SER A 447 -34.67 39.76 10.19
CA SER A 447 -34.97 39.50 8.77
C SER A 447 -33.96 38.49 8.21
N ALA A 448 -34.45 37.34 7.77
CA ALA A 448 -33.61 36.31 7.16
C ALA A 448 -33.17 36.77 5.76
N VAL A 449 -31.90 37.15 5.62
CA VAL A 449 -31.27 37.25 4.30
C VAL A 449 -31.14 35.84 3.75
N THR A 450 -32.12 35.45 2.92
CA THR A 450 -32.11 34.18 2.20
C THR A 450 -31.10 34.26 1.07
N VAL A 451 -29.87 33.82 1.31
CA VAL A 451 -29.03 33.29 0.23
C VAL A 451 -29.85 32.16 -0.39
N GLU A 452 -30.14 32.22 -1.69
CA GLU A 452 -30.83 31.13 -2.40
C GLU A 452 -29.97 29.86 -2.32
N ARG A 453 -30.15 29.09 -1.24
CA ARG A 453 -29.62 27.74 -1.14
C ARG A 453 -30.35 26.93 -2.21
N GLY A 454 -29.58 26.22 -3.04
CA GLY A 454 -30.14 25.22 -3.93
C GLY A 454 -30.97 24.19 -3.16
N PRO A 455 -31.64 23.24 -3.85
CA PRO A 455 -32.44 22.21 -3.19
C PRO A 455 -31.63 21.56 -2.07
N ALA A 456 -32.18 21.47 -0.86
CA ALA A 456 -31.49 20.91 0.31
C ALA A 456 -30.95 19.50 0.05
N GLU A 457 -31.57 18.78 -0.90
CA GLU A 457 -31.17 17.46 -1.35
C GLU A 457 -29.89 17.42 -2.21
N LEU A 458 -29.33 18.57 -2.58
CA LEU A 458 -28.05 18.75 -3.29
C LEU A 458 -26.98 19.45 -2.43
N ASP A 459 -27.23 19.59 -1.13
CA ASP A 459 -26.32 20.24 -0.19
C ASP A 459 -25.20 19.27 0.24
N PHE A 460 -23.99 19.49 -0.29
CA PHE A 460 -22.80 18.70 0.03
C PHE A 460 -22.43 18.77 1.52
N GLU A 461 -22.56 19.95 2.16
CA GLU A 461 -22.26 20.11 3.59
C GLU A 461 -23.23 19.27 4.42
N ALA A 462 -24.53 19.37 4.12
CA ALA A 462 -25.56 18.64 4.84
C ALA A 462 -25.38 17.12 4.73
N ASP A 463 -25.11 16.61 3.52
CA ASP A 463 -24.84 15.19 3.30
C ASP A 463 -23.56 14.72 4.03
N LEU A 464 -22.49 15.52 3.98
CA LEU A 464 -21.22 15.20 4.64
C LEU A 464 -21.39 15.13 6.16
N VAL A 465 -22.03 16.16 6.75
CA VAL A 465 -22.28 16.23 8.19
C VAL A 465 -23.22 15.11 8.64
N ALA A 466 -24.27 14.80 7.87
CA ALA A 466 -25.18 13.71 8.18
C ALA A 466 -24.47 12.36 8.17
N TYR A 467 -23.66 12.09 7.14
CA TYR A 467 -22.86 10.88 7.04
C TYR A 467 -21.85 10.74 8.20
N LEU A 468 -21.03 11.77 8.41
CA LEU A 468 -20.01 11.78 9.46
C LEU A 468 -20.64 11.61 10.85
N SER A 469 -21.76 12.28 11.11
CA SER A 469 -22.48 12.16 12.39
C SER A 469 -22.99 10.73 12.64
N ALA A 470 -23.31 9.97 11.59
CA ALA A 470 -23.72 8.57 11.70
C ALA A 470 -22.57 7.61 12.09
N LEU A 471 -21.30 8.06 12.02
CA LEU A 471 -20.14 7.29 12.47
C LEU A 471 -19.96 7.32 14.00
N GLY A 472 -20.63 8.24 14.70
CA GLY A 472 -20.70 8.29 16.17
C GLY A 472 -20.54 9.69 16.76
N ALA A 473 -20.82 9.82 18.06
CA ALA A 473 -20.88 11.10 18.76
C ALA A 473 -19.58 11.92 18.71
N ARG A 474 -18.41 11.26 18.76
CA ARG A 474 -17.10 11.94 18.65
C ARG A 474 -16.90 12.55 17.27
N VAL A 475 -17.34 11.87 16.21
CA VAL A 475 -17.27 12.38 14.83
C VAL A 475 -18.27 13.51 14.63
N ALA A 476 -19.49 13.39 15.18
CA ALA A 476 -20.45 14.48 15.17
C ALA A 476 -19.92 15.75 15.86
N ALA A 477 -19.21 15.59 16.99
CA ALA A 477 -18.55 16.70 17.68
C ALA A 477 -17.43 17.33 16.84
N PHE A 478 -16.63 16.52 16.15
CA PHE A 478 -15.64 17.01 15.19
C PHE A 478 -16.28 17.86 14.09
N CYS A 479 -17.42 17.43 13.53
CA CYS A 479 -18.13 18.19 12.50
C CYS A 479 -18.61 19.55 13.01
N LYS A 480 -19.23 19.58 14.19
CA LYS A 480 -19.72 20.82 14.81
C LYS A 480 -18.59 21.82 15.07
N ARG A 481 -17.41 21.33 15.48
CA ARG A 481 -16.26 22.18 15.81
C ARG A 481 -15.51 22.67 14.58
N HIS A 482 -15.32 21.81 13.59
CA HIS A 482 -14.41 22.08 12.48
C HIS A 482 -15.15 22.31 11.16
N VAL A 483 -15.98 21.35 10.73
CA VAL A 483 -16.61 21.36 9.40
C VAL A 483 -17.54 22.57 9.23
N ALA A 484 -18.33 22.91 10.25
CA ALA A 484 -19.35 23.98 10.16
C ALA A 484 -18.80 25.38 9.79
N ARG A 485 -17.48 25.60 9.95
CA ARG A 485 -16.79 26.88 9.70
C ARG A 485 -16.49 27.15 8.22
N PHE A 486 -16.53 26.13 7.38
CA PHE A 486 -16.09 26.20 5.99
C PHE A 486 -17.26 26.22 5.01
N ASP A 487 -17.06 26.87 3.87
CA ASP A 487 -18.07 26.98 2.81
C ASP A 487 -17.91 25.86 1.78
N PHE A 488 -18.92 24.99 1.70
CA PHE A 488 -18.97 23.87 0.76
C PHE A 488 -19.81 24.15 -0.49
N SER A 489 -20.30 25.38 -0.66
CA SER A 489 -21.15 25.76 -1.80
C SER A 489 -20.49 25.49 -3.17
N GLY A 490 -19.16 25.54 -3.23
CA GLY A 490 -18.36 25.26 -4.41
C GLY A 490 -18.09 23.77 -4.70
N ALA A 491 -18.74 22.83 -4.00
CA ALA A 491 -18.52 21.40 -4.24
C ALA A 491 -18.85 21.00 -5.69
N ASN A 492 -17.90 20.34 -6.36
CA ASN A 492 -18.03 19.95 -7.77
C ASN A 492 -18.63 18.54 -7.98
N VAL A 493 -19.02 17.88 -6.89
CA VAL A 493 -19.60 16.52 -6.86
C VAL A 493 -20.76 16.44 -5.86
N ALA A 494 -21.58 15.40 -5.99
CA ALA A 494 -22.58 15.05 -4.98
C ALA A 494 -22.18 13.79 -4.20
N LEU A 495 -22.51 13.72 -2.91
CA LEU A 495 -22.18 12.58 -2.06
C LEU A 495 -23.17 11.42 -2.23
N ILE A 496 -22.62 10.20 -2.19
CA ILE A 496 -23.37 8.93 -2.20
C ILE A 496 -22.98 8.13 -0.95
N PRO A 497 -23.58 8.44 0.22
CA PRO A 497 -23.33 7.69 1.44
C PRO A 497 -24.10 6.38 1.48
N SER A 498 -23.58 5.40 2.20
CA SER A 498 -24.35 4.26 2.71
C SER A 498 -24.11 4.14 4.20
N VAL A 499 -25.19 4.01 4.97
CA VAL A 499 -25.17 3.90 6.44
C VAL A 499 -25.95 2.65 6.85
N PRO A 500 -25.39 1.77 7.70
CA PRO A 500 -26.08 0.58 8.18
C PRO A 500 -27.41 0.93 8.86
N GLY A 501 -28.48 0.28 8.42
CA GLY A 501 -29.80 0.53 8.98
C GLY A 501 -30.93 -0.09 8.16
N VAL A 502 -32.13 -0.04 8.73
CA VAL A 502 -33.39 -0.30 8.03
C VAL A 502 -34.09 1.04 7.83
N HIS A 503 -33.91 1.63 6.66
CA HIS A 503 -34.41 2.95 6.31
C HIS A 503 -35.84 2.86 5.76
N LYS A 504 -36.66 3.89 6.00
CA LYS A 504 -38.09 3.93 5.62
C LYS A 504 -38.48 5.29 5.09
N GLY A 505 -39.54 5.35 4.27
CA GLY A 505 -40.04 6.61 3.73
C GLY A 505 -38.97 7.39 2.98
N SER A 506 -38.89 8.70 3.21
CA SER A 506 -37.91 9.57 2.56
C SER A 506 -36.45 9.27 2.93
N ASP A 507 -36.20 8.61 4.08
CA ASP A 507 -34.82 8.26 4.48
C ASP A 507 -34.18 7.20 3.58
N MET A 508 -35.00 6.42 2.86
CA MET A 508 -34.49 5.43 1.91
C MET A 508 -33.66 6.09 0.79
N GLU A 509 -34.06 7.27 0.33
CA GLU A 509 -33.40 8.01 -0.76
C GLU A 509 -32.15 8.78 -0.32
N LYS A 510 -31.81 8.75 0.96
CA LYS A 510 -30.57 9.36 1.48
C LYS A 510 -29.34 8.49 1.22
N PHE A 511 -29.53 7.18 0.99
CA PHE A 511 -28.42 6.23 0.98
C PHE A 511 -28.41 5.28 -0.22
N GLY A 512 -27.24 4.68 -0.47
CA GLY A 512 -27.08 3.55 -1.39
C GLY A 512 -27.52 3.86 -2.82
N HIS A 513 -28.06 2.86 -3.52
CA HIS A 513 -28.43 3.04 -4.94
C HIS A 513 -29.67 3.92 -5.10
N LEU A 514 -30.52 4.03 -4.07
CA LEU A 514 -31.67 4.94 -4.07
C LEU A 514 -31.25 6.41 -3.99
N ARG A 515 -30.13 6.72 -3.33
CA ARG A 515 -29.51 8.06 -3.39
C ARG A 515 -29.08 8.41 -4.80
N VAL A 516 -28.43 7.48 -5.51
CA VAL A 516 -28.04 7.69 -6.91
C VAL A 516 -29.29 7.96 -7.76
N ARG A 517 -30.34 7.14 -7.61
CA ARG A 517 -31.62 7.34 -8.30
C ARG A 517 -32.19 8.73 -8.05
N LYS A 518 -32.20 9.17 -6.79
CA LYS A 518 -32.70 10.50 -6.39
C LYS A 518 -31.88 11.63 -7.02
N LEU A 519 -30.55 11.54 -6.98
CA LEU A 519 -29.65 12.53 -7.57
C LEU A 519 -29.84 12.64 -9.08
N LEU A 520 -29.92 11.51 -9.80
CA LEU A 520 -30.16 11.50 -11.24
C LEU A 520 -31.52 12.12 -11.61
N GLN A 521 -32.54 11.96 -10.75
CA GLN A 521 -33.85 12.61 -10.94
C GLN A 521 -33.80 14.12 -10.67
N LEU A 522 -33.19 14.54 -9.56
CA LEU A 522 -33.06 15.94 -9.16
C LEU A 522 -32.25 16.75 -10.18
N LEU A 523 -31.18 16.16 -10.70
CA LEU A 523 -30.30 16.76 -11.70
C LEU A 523 -30.80 16.58 -13.14
N LYS A 524 -32.03 16.05 -13.29
CA LYS A 524 -32.76 15.89 -14.57
C LYS A 524 -31.93 15.18 -15.63
N VAL A 525 -31.19 14.14 -15.23
CA VAL A 525 -30.41 13.33 -16.18
C VAL A 525 -31.38 12.62 -17.13
N PRO A 526 -31.24 12.79 -18.45
CA PRO A 526 -32.19 12.21 -19.40
C PRO A 526 -32.14 10.67 -19.39
N PRO A 527 -33.26 10.00 -19.69
CA PRO A 527 -33.26 8.60 -20.06
C PRO A 527 -32.29 8.36 -21.22
N SER A 528 -31.60 7.22 -21.20
CA SER A 528 -30.68 6.87 -22.27
C SER A 528 -30.56 5.35 -22.40
N ASP A 529 -30.33 4.88 -23.63
CA ASP A 529 -29.98 3.49 -23.93
C ASP A 529 -28.49 3.19 -23.72
N ASN A 530 -27.73 4.18 -23.22
CA ASN A 530 -26.34 4.05 -22.80
C ASN A 530 -26.13 2.93 -21.76
N PRO A 531 -25.06 2.12 -21.86
CA PRO A 531 -24.84 1.02 -20.92
C PRO A 531 -24.36 1.49 -19.54
N LEU A 532 -24.65 0.67 -18.53
CA LEU A 532 -24.05 0.81 -17.21
C LEU A 532 -22.74 0.01 -17.16
N ILE A 533 -21.67 0.68 -16.75
CA ILE A 533 -20.40 0.04 -16.39
C ILE A 533 -20.33 -0.03 -14.87
N CYS A 534 -20.05 -1.22 -14.36
CA CYS A 534 -19.73 -1.48 -12.97
C CYS A 534 -18.32 -2.06 -12.92
N GLN A 535 -17.37 -1.31 -12.38
CA GLN A 535 -16.03 -1.79 -12.06
C GLN A 535 -15.90 -1.86 -10.54
N PHE A 536 -15.47 -3.01 -10.02
CA PHE A 536 -15.36 -3.23 -8.59
C PHE A 536 -14.29 -4.28 -8.27
N SER A 537 -13.93 -4.43 -7.00
CA SER A 537 -12.91 -5.39 -6.55
C SER A 537 -13.46 -6.50 -5.67
N SER A 538 -14.73 -6.47 -5.28
CA SER A 538 -15.38 -7.59 -4.59
C SER A 538 -16.82 -7.76 -5.05
N MET A 539 -17.28 -9.01 -5.06
CA MET A 539 -18.64 -9.36 -5.46
C MET A 539 -19.38 -10.04 -4.32
N GLY A 540 -20.50 -9.45 -3.91
CA GLY A 540 -21.42 -10.07 -2.97
C GLY A 540 -22.19 -11.22 -3.61
N SER A 541 -23.06 -11.88 -2.84
CA SER A 541 -24.03 -12.83 -3.43
C SER A 541 -25.13 -12.03 -4.15
N LEU A 542 -25.08 -12.05 -5.48
CA LEU A 542 -26.06 -11.37 -6.34
C LEU A 542 -27.13 -12.35 -6.83
N ASP A 543 -28.33 -11.83 -7.02
CA ASP A 543 -29.40 -12.50 -7.77
C ASP A 543 -29.95 -11.52 -8.82
N GLU A 544 -30.61 -12.09 -9.82
CA GLU A 544 -31.16 -11.36 -10.96
C GLU A 544 -32.20 -10.32 -10.53
N LYS A 545 -33.03 -10.64 -9.52
CA LYS A 545 -34.08 -9.76 -9.02
C LYS A 545 -33.51 -8.47 -8.47
N TRP A 546 -32.47 -8.56 -7.64
CA TRP A 546 -31.81 -7.38 -7.09
C TRP A 546 -31.00 -6.64 -8.17
N LEU A 547 -30.21 -7.38 -8.97
CA LEU A 547 -29.32 -6.74 -9.93
C LEU A 547 -30.09 -5.97 -11.01
N PHE A 548 -31.13 -6.57 -11.58
CA PHE A 548 -31.89 -5.98 -12.69
C PHE A 548 -33.16 -5.26 -12.25
N GLY A 549 -33.91 -5.83 -11.31
CA GLY A 549 -35.17 -5.28 -10.83
C GLY A 549 -35.02 -4.09 -9.88
N GLU A 550 -33.85 -3.89 -9.28
CA GLU A 550 -33.66 -2.86 -8.26
C GLU A 550 -32.42 -1.98 -8.52
N PHE A 551 -31.23 -2.59 -8.52
CA PHE A 551 -29.97 -1.86 -8.69
C PHE A 551 -29.89 -1.20 -10.07
N ALA A 552 -30.02 -1.98 -11.15
CA ALA A 552 -29.98 -1.43 -12.51
C ALA A 552 -31.09 -0.40 -12.76
N GLN A 553 -32.30 -0.60 -12.24
CA GLN A 553 -33.40 0.38 -12.37
C GLN A 553 -33.06 1.75 -11.74
N SER A 554 -32.25 1.74 -10.68
CA SER A 554 -31.83 2.97 -10.01
C SER A 554 -30.81 3.77 -10.83
N LEU A 555 -29.93 3.09 -11.59
CA LEU A 555 -28.84 3.71 -12.35
C LEU A 555 -29.16 3.89 -13.86
N LEU A 556 -30.08 3.10 -14.41
CA LEU A 556 -30.46 3.07 -15.83
C LEU A 556 -31.91 3.50 -16.06
N LYS A 557 -32.32 4.60 -15.41
CA LYS A 557 -33.69 5.12 -15.52
C LYS A 557 -34.12 5.25 -17.00
N GLY A 558 -35.22 4.58 -17.35
CA GLY A 558 -35.87 4.68 -18.66
C GLY A 558 -35.25 3.84 -19.78
N LYS A 559 -34.28 2.97 -19.48
CA LYS A 559 -33.72 2.05 -20.46
C LYS A 559 -34.72 0.95 -20.83
N LYS A 560 -34.91 0.73 -22.14
CA LYS A 560 -35.83 -0.29 -22.65
C LYS A 560 -35.21 -1.69 -22.52
N GLY A 561 -36.06 -2.70 -22.30
CA GLY A 561 -35.66 -4.11 -22.31
C GLY A 561 -35.04 -4.64 -21.02
N ILE A 562 -34.87 -3.83 -19.97
CA ILE A 562 -34.54 -4.34 -18.63
C ILE A 562 -35.84 -4.79 -17.97
N THR A 563 -35.92 -6.08 -17.64
CA THR A 563 -37.01 -6.66 -16.85
C THR A 563 -36.59 -6.82 -15.39
N GLY A 564 -37.51 -7.24 -14.53
CA GLY A 564 -37.20 -7.51 -13.12
C GLY A 564 -36.12 -8.58 -12.91
N THR A 565 -35.82 -9.42 -13.91
CA THR A 565 -34.88 -10.55 -13.79
C THR A 565 -33.91 -10.68 -14.95
N SER A 566 -33.90 -9.74 -15.91
CA SER A 566 -32.98 -9.82 -17.05
C SER A 566 -32.68 -8.45 -17.64
N ALA A 567 -31.51 -8.32 -18.25
CA ALA A 567 -31.15 -7.16 -19.06
C ALA A 567 -30.41 -7.60 -20.34
N PRO A 568 -30.50 -6.84 -21.44
CA PRO A 568 -29.68 -7.07 -22.63
C PRO A 568 -28.18 -7.03 -22.27
N VAL A 569 -27.35 -7.84 -22.95
CA VAL A 569 -25.90 -7.92 -22.64
C VAL A 569 -25.17 -6.59 -22.86
N GLN A 570 -25.65 -5.81 -23.82
CA GLN A 570 -25.17 -4.45 -24.10
C GLN A 570 -25.67 -3.41 -23.09
N ALA A 571 -26.56 -3.77 -22.16
CA ALA A 571 -27.08 -2.83 -21.19
C ALA A 571 -26.22 -2.71 -19.93
N LEU A 572 -25.44 -3.74 -19.61
CA LEU A 572 -24.65 -3.85 -18.39
C LEU A 572 -23.28 -4.47 -18.69
N HIS A 573 -22.24 -3.85 -18.14
CA HIS A 573 -20.86 -4.31 -18.23
C HIS A 573 -20.27 -4.41 -16.84
N LEU A 574 -19.82 -5.60 -16.47
CA LEU A 574 -19.18 -5.88 -15.19
C LEU A 574 -17.68 -6.05 -15.45
N ILE A 575 -16.89 -5.03 -15.13
CA ILE A 575 -15.42 -5.11 -15.27
C ILE A 575 -14.88 -5.87 -14.08
N TRP A 576 -14.34 -7.05 -14.34
CA TRP A 576 -13.79 -7.97 -13.35
C TRP A 576 -12.44 -8.50 -13.86
N PRO A 577 -11.43 -8.69 -12.99
CA PRO A 577 -10.18 -9.31 -13.41
C PRO A 577 -10.33 -10.79 -13.77
N SER A 578 -9.67 -11.22 -14.84
CA SER A 578 -9.49 -12.63 -15.15
C SER A 578 -8.39 -13.26 -14.29
N VAL A 579 -8.31 -14.59 -14.30
CA VAL A 579 -7.20 -15.35 -13.71
C VAL A 579 -5.87 -14.87 -14.27
N GLU A 580 -5.77 -14.69 -15.59
CA GLU A 580 -4.55 -14.20 -16.24
C GLU A 580 -4.24 -12.75 -15.89
N ASP A 581 -5.25 -11.89 -15.69
CA ASP A 581 -5.01 -10.52 -15.21
C ASP A 581 -4.35 -10.52 -13.82
N VAL A 582 -4.84 -11.37 -12.90
CA VAL A 582 -4.26 -11.50 -11.55
C VAL A 582 -2.89 -12.16 -11.61
N ARG A 583 -2.75 -13.27 -12.35
CA ARG A 583 -1.49 -14.02 -12.53
C ARG A 583 -0.35 -13.11 -12.98
N ASN A 584 -0.64 -12.28 -13.98
CA ASN A 584 0.32 -11.42 -14.64
C ASN A 584 0.41 -10.02 -14.01
N SER A 585 -0.23 -9.80 -12.86
CA SER A 585 -0.18 -8.53 -12.15
C SER A 585 1.17 -8.27 -11.50
N THR A 586 1.44 -7.02 -11.13
CA THR A 586 2.65 -6.62 -10.40
C THR A 586 2.79 -7.27 -9.03
N GLU A 587 1.71 -7.87 -8.50
CA GLU A 587 1.71 -8.60 -7.22
C GLU A 587 1.45 -10.11 -7.42
N GLY A 588 1.38 -10.58 -8.66
CA GLY A 588 1.04 -11.96 -9.00
C GLY A 588 -0.24 -12.42 -8.30
N TRP A 589 -0.24 -13.64 -7.79
CA TRP A 589 -1.40 -14.19 -7.09
C TRP A 589 -1.79 -13.43 -5.83
N ASN A 590 -0.87 -12.69 -5.20
CA ASN A 590 -1.20 -11.90 -4.01
C ASN A 590 -2.17 -10.75 -4.32
N ALA A 591 -2.18 -10.23 -5.55
CA ALA A 591 -3.17 -9.23 -5.95
C ALA A 591 -4.61 -9.74 -5.77
N GLY A 592 -4.82 -11.04 -6.00
CA GLY A 592 -6.13 -11.69 -5.90
C GLY A 592 -6.77 -11.64 -4.51
N ARG A 593 -5.97 -11.43 -3.46
CA ARG A 593 -6.46 -11.23 -2.08
C ARG A 593 -7.22 -9.90 -1.91
N ALA A 594 -6.89 -8.90 -2.72
CA ALA A 594 -7.59 -7.62 -2.78
C ALA A 594 -8.77 -7.63 -3.77
N VAL A 595 -8.99 -8.76 -4.46
CA VAL A 595 -10.10 -8.98 -5.39
C VAL A 595 -11.01 -10.13 -4.91
N PRO A 596 -11.61 -10.06 -3.69
CA PRO A 596 -12.30 -11.22 -3.11
C PRO A 596 -13.65 -11.49 -3.79
N CYS A 597 -13.77 -12.69 -4.37
CA CYS A 597 -15.01 -13.29 -4.82
C CYS A 597 -14.93 -14.82 -4.64
N PRO A 598 -15.69 -15.42 -3.71
CA PRO A 598 -15.76 -16.87 -3.62
C PRO A 598 -16.53 -17.44 -4.82
N LEU A 599 -16.19 -18.67 -5.24
CA LEU A 599 -16.83 -19.34 -6.37
C LEU A 599 -18.36 -19.32 -6.27
N LYS A 600 -18.90 -19.49 -5.06
CA LYS A 600 -20.35 -19.45 -4.81
C LYS A 600 -21.02 -18.12 -5.19
N ASN A 601 -20.28 -17.01 -5.25
CA ASN A 601 -20.78 -15.69 -5.63
C ASN A 601 -20.62 -15.40 -7.13
N MET A 602 -19.68 -16.05 -7.82
CA MET A 602 -19.52 -15.96 -9.27
C MET A 602 -20.59 -16.80 -9.98
N LYS A 603 -21.82 -16.28 -10.04
CA LYS A 603 -22.99 -16.99 -10.58
C LYS A 603 -22.93 -17.10 -12.12
N PRO A 604 -23.39 -18.23 -12.70
CA PRO A 604 -23.35 -18.43 -14.16
C PRO A 604 -24.00 -17.32 -14.99
N PHE A 605 -25.12 -16.73 -14.53
CA PHE A 605 -25.82 -15.68 -15.26
C PHE A 605 -24.98 -14.40 -15.45
N LEU A 606 -23.95 -14.19 -14.62
CA LEU A 606 -23.08 -13.01 -14.67
C LEU A 606 -22.08 -13.05 -15.83
N HIS A 607 -21.70 -14.25 -16.30
CA HIS A 607 -20.57 -14.44 -17.22
C HIS A 607 -20.71 -13.63 -18.51
N LYS A 608 -21.92 -13.55 -19.08
CA LYS A 608 -22.18 -12.78 -20.31
C LYS A 608 -22.00 -11.26 -20.15
N TYR A 609 -22.05 -10.75 -18.92
CA TYR A 609 -21.85 -9.34 -18.62
C TYR A 609 -20.39 -9.00 -18.27
N LEU A 610 -19.52 -9.99 -18.09
CA LEU A 610 -18.13 -9.76 -17.73
C LEU A 610 -17.34 -9.06 -18.85
N ARG A 611 -16.51 -8.10 -18.46
CA ARG A 611 -15.58 -7.36 -19.32
C ARG A 611 -14.19 -7.38 -18.68
N LYS A 612 -13.16 -7.50 -19.51
CA LYS A 612 -11.77 -7.63 -19.06
C LYS A 612 -11.31 -6.38 -18.32
N TRP A 613 -10.39 -6.57 -17.37
CA TRP A 613 -9.56 -5.49 -16.87
C TRP A 613 -8.63 -5.01 -17.99
N ALA A 614 -8.91 -3.85 -18.56
CA ALA A 614 -8.16 -3.29 -19.68
C ALA A 614 -8.07 -1.77 -19.56
N PRO A 615 -7.25 -1.25 -18.64
CA PRO A 615 -7.06 0.19 -18.51
C PRO A 615 -6.39 0.79 -19.75
N PRO A 616 -6.64 2.07 -20.07
CA PRO A 616 -5.92 2.82 -21.09
C PRO A 616 -4.41 2.73 -20.89
N GLU A 617 -3.66 2.57 -21.98
CA GLU A 617 -2.20 2.44 -21.94
C GLU A 617 -1.53 3.64 -21.27
N ARG A 618 -2.04 4.85 -21.54
CA ARG A 618 -1.59 6.13 -20.95
C ARG A 618 -1.68 6.17 -19.42
N LEU A 619 -2.51 5.33 -18.79
CA LEU A 619 -2.60 5.25 -17.33
C LEU A 619 -1.57 4.28 -16.72
N HIS A 620 -0.93 3.43 -17.54
CA HIS A 620 0.08 2.45 -17.12
C HIS A 620 -0.41 1.49 -16.02
N ARG A 621 -1.71 1.15 -16.03
CA ARG A 621 -2.36 0.31 -14.99
C ARG A 621 -2.61 -1.15 -15.38
N LYS A 622 -2.17 -1.60 -16.56
CA LYS A 622 -2.51 -2.94 -17.08
C LYS A 622 -2.24 -4.05 -16.05
N ASN A 623 -1.08 -3.99 -15.40
CA ASN A 623 -0.65 -4.99 -14.41
C ASN A 623 -0.93 -4.57 -12.95
N ALA A 624 -1.49 -3.38 -12.70
CA ALA A 624 -1.84 -2.92 -11.36
C ALA A 624 -3.30 -3.25 -11.07
N MET A 625 -3.55 -4.31 -10.30
CA MET A 625 -4.92 -4.81 -10.10
C MET A 625 -5.86 -3.77 -9.48
N PRO A 626 -7.14 -3.79 -9.86
CA PRO A 626 -8.10 -2.82 -9.36
C PRO A 626 -8.43 -3.09 -7.89
N HIS A 627 -8.26 -2.06 -7.08
CA HIS A 627 -8.97 -1.92 -5.81
C HIS A 627 -9.85 -0.66 -5.79
N ILE A 628 -9.80 0.15 -6.84
CA ILE A 628 -10.82 1.14 -7.18
C ILE A 628 -12.19 0.49 -7.44
N LYS A 629 -13.26 1.23 -7.17
CA LYS A 629 -14.63 0.90 -7.58
C LYS A 629 -15.25 2.10 -8.26
N THR A 630 -15.69 1.93 -9.49
CA THR A 630 -16.36 2.98 -10.25
C THR A 630 -17.62 2.47 -10.94
N TYR A 631 -18.58 3.38 -11.09
CA TYR A 631 -19.81 3.12 -11.81
C TYR A 631 -20.03 4.27 -12.79
N ALA A 632 -20.38 3.98 -14.03
CA ALA A 632 -20.58 5.02 -15.03
C ALA A 632 -21.64 4.63 -16.04
N ARG A 633 -22.35 5.62 -16.59
CA ARG A 633 -23.20 5.43 -17.77
C ARG A 633 -22.53 6.11 -18.96
N PHE A 634 -22.17 5.33 -19.97
CA PHE A 634 -21.33 5.80 -21.08
C PHE A 634 -22.06 5.78 -22.41
N GLU A 635 -21.66 6.67 -23.31
CA GLU A 635 -22.17 6.71 -24.67
C GLU A 635 -21.51 5.61 -25.51
N ALA A 636 -22.31 4.61 -25.92
CA ALA A 636 -21.84 3.54 -26.79
C ALA A 636 -21.68 4.06 -28.23
N PRO A 637 -20.66 3.61 -28.99
CA PRO A 637 -20.52 3.99 -30.39
C PRO A 637 -21.77 3.61 -31.19
N THR A 638 -22.35 4.56 -31.91
CA THR A 638 -23.51 4.32 -32.78
C THR A 638 -23.05 3.76 -34.11
N SER A 639 -23.24 2.45 -34.32
CA SER A 639 -23.02 1.70 -35.57
C SER A 639 -21.58 1.61 -36.10
N GLY A 640 -21.16 0.40 -36.51
CA GLY A 640 -19.78 0.04 -36.87
C GLY A 640 -19.25 0.63 -38.18
N ARG A 641 -19.29 1.96 -38.33
CA ARG A 641 -18.48 2.72 -39.29
C ARG A 641 -17.33 3.38 -38.52
N ASP A 642 -16.11 3.29 -39.04
CA ASP A 642 -14.91 3.77 -38.37
C ASP A 642 -14.92 5.29 -38.08
N ASP A 643 -15.78 6.05 -38.76
CA ASP A 643 -15.94 7.51 -38.59
C ASP A 643 -16.94 7.92 -37.49
N ASP A 644 -17.84 7.04 -37.03
CA ASP A 644 -18.87 7.33 -36.01
C ASP A 644 -18.36 7.15 -34.55
N ASP A 645 -17.08 6.80 -34.37
CA ASP A 645 -16.47 6.47 -33.08
C ASP A 645 -15.91 7.71 -32.32
N ALA A 646 -16.26 8.92 -32.76
CA ALA A 646 -15.77 10.18 -32.19
C ALA A 646 -16.30 10.45 -30.75
N ALA A 647 -17.46 9.89 -30.40
CA ALA A 647 -18.06 10.05 -29.07
C ALA A 647 -17.57 9.01 -28.05
N ALA A 648 -16.75 8.04 -28.47
CA ALA A 648 -16.32 6.93 -27.60
C ALA A 648 -15.59 7.43 -26.35
N GLY A 649 -16.12 7.01 -25.19
CA GLY A 649 -15.64 7.42 -23.87
C GLY A 649 -16.30 8.70 -23.32
N THR A 650 -17.35 9.21 -23.95
CA THR A 650 -18.26 10.20 -23.36
C THR A 650 -19.13 9.56 -22.28
N LEU A 651 -19.38 10.27 -21.18
CA LEU A 651 -20.14 9.81 -20.03
C LEU A 651 -21.32 10.73 -19.71
N ASP A 652 -22.46 10.14 -19.35
CA ASP A 652 -23.58 10.88 -18.76
C ASP A 652 -23.26 11.26 -17.31
N TRP A 653 -22.59 10.36 -16.59
CA TRP A 653 -22.14 10.52 -15.21
C TRP A 653 -21.13 9.43 -14.85
N ALA A 654 -20.35 9.67 -13.79
CA ALA A 654 -19.44 8.69 -13.21
C ALA A 654 -19.46 8.75 -11.67
N ILE A 655 -19.17 7.64 -11.01
CA ILE A 655 -19.10 7.52 -9.56
C ILE A 655 -17.75 6.92 -9.19
N LEU A 656 -17.08 7.52 -8.21
CA LEU A 656 -15.96 6.91 -7.47
C LEU A 656 -16.48 6.59 -6.06
N THR A 657 -16.29 5.35 -5.59
CA THR A 657 -16.86 4.93 -4.30
C THR A 657 -16.07 3.81 -3.63
N SER A 658 -16.28 3.63 -2.33
CA SER A 658 -15.86 2.41 -1.63
C SER A 658 -16.80 1.22 -1.89
N SER A 659 -18.04 1.46 -2.34
CA SER A 659 -19.06 0.44 -2.54
C SER A 659 -18.68 -0.57 -3.63
N ASN A 660 -18.46 -1.81 -3.21
CA ASN A 660 -18.40 -2.96 -4.12
C ASN A 660 -19.80 -3.37 -4.61
N LEU A 661 -19.88 -4.21 -5.66
CA LEU A 661 -21.17 -4.70 -6.16
C LEU A 661 -21.77 -5.74 -5.20
N SER A 662 -22.52 -5.25 -4.21
CA SER A 662 -23.18 -6.05 -3.19
C SER A 662 -24.39 -5.33 -2.60
N LYS A 663 -25.36 -6.12 -2.12
CA LYS A 663 -26.52 -5.62 -1.35
C LYS A 663 -26.12 -4.99 -0.02
N ALA A 664 -25.03 -5.46 0.58
CA ALA A 664 -24.55 -4.95 1.87
C ALA A 664 -24.10 -3.48 1.78
N ALA A 665 -23.43 -3.15 0.68
CA ALA A 665 -22.96 -1.79 0.35
C ALA A 665 -24.10 -0.92 -0.20
N TRP A 666 -24.75 -1.37 -1.28
CA TRP A 666 -25.69 -0.54 -2.03
C TRP A 666 -27.11 -0.51 -1.47
N GLY A 667 -27.45 -1.48 -0.62
CA GLY A 667 -28.78 -1.66 -0.04
C GLY A 667 -29.68 -2.62 -0.82
N ALA A 668 -30.76 -3.07 -0.17
CA ALA A 668 -31.81 -3.87 -0.79
C ALA A 668 -33.19 -3.57 -0.19
N LEU A 669 -34.21 -3.47 -1.04
CA LEU A 669 -35.61 -3.30 -0.68
C LEU A 669 -36.16 -4.58 -0.03
N GLN A 670 -36.97 -4.40 1.01
CA GLN A 670 -37.57 -5.47 1.79
C GLN A 670 -39.04 -5.16 2.11
N LYS A 671 -39.80 -6.21 2.44
CA LYS A 671 -41.20 -6.13 2.87
C LYS A 671 -42.08 -5.33 1.88
N GLY A 672 -42.09 -5.74 0.62
CA GLY A 672 -42.86 -5.07 -0.43
C GLY A 672 -42.43 -3.61 -0.61
N ASP A 673 -41.12 -3.38 -0.70
CA ASP A 673 -40.48 -2.09 -0.94
C ASP A 673 -40.74 -0.99 0.12
N SER A 674 -41.27 -1.37 1.28
CA SER A 674 -41.54 -0.45 2.40
C SER A 674 -40.31 -0.16 3.27
N GLN A 675 -39.23 -0.93 3.12
CA GLN A 675 -38.00 -0.82 3.91
C GLN A 675 -36.78 -0.99 3.02
N PHE A 676 -35.71 -0.25 3.31
CA PHE A 676 -34.43 -0.32 2.62
C PHE A 676 -33.32 -0.71 3.58
N LEU A 677 -32.76 -1.91 3.41
CA LEU A 677 -31.74 -2.47 4.29
C LEU A 677 -30.34 -2.20 3.74
N ILE A 678 -29.51 -1.50 4.49
CA ILE A 678 -28.06 -1.36 4.25
C ILE A 678 -27.30 -1.98 5.41
N ARG A 679 -26.19 -2.66 5.14
CA ARG A 679 -25.38 -3.33 6.17
C ARG A 679 -24.06 -2.63 6.47
N SER A 680 -23.49 -1.93 5.48
CA SER A 680 -22.14 -1.38 5.56
C SER A 680 -22.12 0.14 5.51
N TYR A 681 -21.06 0.72 6.09
CA TYR A 681 -20.72 2.11 5.81
C TYR A 681 -19.90 2.19 4.54
N GLU A 682 -20.39 2.97 3.58
CA GLU A 682 -19.70 3.25 2.32
C GLU A 682 -19.81 4.74 2.02
N LEU A 683 -18.88 5.26 1.23
CA LEU A 683 -18.92 6.63 0.77
C LEU A 683 -18.37 6.74 -0.65
N GLY A 684 -19.00 7.59 -1.46
CA GLY A 684 -18.55 7.91 -2.80
C GLY A 684 -19.02 9.27 -3.26
N VAL A 685 -18.54 9.66 -4.44
CA VAL A 685 -18.84 10.93 -5.10
C VAL A 685 -19.37 10.69 -6.51
N LEU A 686 -20.39 11.45 -6.89
CA LEU A 686 -20.99 11.48 -8.22
C LEU A 686 -20.45 12.67 -9.02
N PHE A 687 -19.78 12.38 -10.13
CA PHE A 687 -19.41 13.32 -11.17
C PHE A 687 -20.52 13.43 -12.21
N LEU A 688 -20.96 14.65 -12.47
CA LEU A 688 -22.09 14.90 -13.35
C LEU A 688 -21.92 16.30 -14.00
N PRO A 689 -22.06 16.44 -15.33
CA PRO A 689 -21.78 17.71 -16.02
C PRO A 689 -22.50 18.93 -15.42
N GLN A 690 -23.75 18.76 -14.98
CA GLN A 690 -24.59 19.79 -14.37
C GLN A 690 -24.03 20.32 -13.04
N LEU A 691 -23.29 19.51 -12.26
CA LEU A 691 -22.61 19.96 -11.04
C LEU A 691 -21.35 20.75 -11.38
N LEU A 692 -20.60 20.27 -12.38
CA LEU A 692 -19.34 20.84 -12.81
C LEU A 692 -19.50 22.21 -13.50
N ARG A 693 -20.62 22.43 -14.20
CA ARG A 693 -20.98 23.74 -14.80
C ARG A 693 -21.21 24.82 -13.76
N LYS A 694 -21.83 24.50 -12.62
CA LYS A 694 -22.05 25.46 -11.54
C LYS A 694 -20.74 26.01 -10.99
N THR A 695 -19.71 25.19 -10.91
CA THR A 695 -18.40 25.57 -10.37
C THR A 695 -17.51 26.30 -11.37
N SER A 696 -17.68 26.09 -12.68
CA SER A 696 -16.82 26.69 -13.70
C SER A 696 -17.31 28.04 -14.25
N GLY A 697 -18.52 28.48 -13.88
CA GLY A 697 -19.11 29.74 -14.36
C GLY A 697 -19.34 29.81 -15.88
N SER A 698 -19.13 28.70 -16.59
CA SER A 698 -19.27 28.59 -18.04
C SER A 698 -20.70 28.18 -18.40
N ASP A 699 -21.45 29.09 -19.00
CA ASP A 699 -22.78 28.85 -19.59
C ASP A 699 -22.72 28.03 -20.90
N SER A 700 -21.53 27.58 -21.33
CA SER A 700 -21.42 26.78 -22.55
C SER A 700 -22.11 25.42 -22.36
N SER A 701 -23.13 25.17 -23.19
CA SER A 701 -23.89 23.93 -23.22
C SER A 701 -23.06 22.69 -23.61
N ALA A 702 -21.77 22.89 -23.97
CA ALA A 702 -20.90 21.94 -24.66
C ALA A 702 -19.95 21.13 -23.76
N SER A 703 -19.71 21.48 -22.50
CA SER A 703 -18.76 20.72 -21.66
C SER A 703 -19.31 19.32 -21.34
N LYS A 704 -18.63 18.29 -21.87
CA LYS A 704 -18.91 16.86 -21.68
C LYS A 704 -17.96 16.26 -20.64
N LEU A 705 -18.40 15.17 -20.00
CA LEU A 705 -17.55 14.31 -19.19
C LEU A 705 -16.96 13.22 -20.10
N VAL A 706 -15.63 13.09 -20.12
CA VAL A 706 -14.92 12.15 -21.01
C VAL A 706 -13.86 11.37 -20.25
N VAL A 707 -13.49 10.20 -20.78
CA VAL A 707 -12.43 9.36 -20.19
C VAL A 707 -11.08 9.67 -20.80
N LEU A 708 -10.05 9.76 -19.96
CA LEU A 708 -8.68 9.95 -20.39
C LEU A 708 -8.25 8.85 -21.37
N GLY A 709 -7.68 9.24 -22.51
CA GLY A 709 -7.22 8.32 -23.54
C GLY A 709 -8.35 7.72 -24.39
N SER A 710 -9.56 8.30 -24.35
CA SER A 710 -10.63 7.99 -25.28
C SER A 710 -10.63 8.91 -26.49
N LYS A 711 -11.20 8.47 -27.61
CA LYS A 711 -11.35 9.28 -28.83
C LYS A 711 -12.07 10.61 -28.56
N ALA A 712 -13.05 10.61 -27.65
CA ALA A 712 -13.75 11.82 -27.21
C ALA A 712 -12.82 12.83 -26.51
N ALA A 713 -11.87 12.36 -25.70
CA ALA A 713 -10.88 13.23 -25.07
C ALA A 713 -9.89 13.81 -26.10
N ASP A 714 -9.43 12.99 -27.05
CA ASP A 714 -8.38 13.38 -28.01
C ASP A 714 -8.88 14.35 -29.10
N ARG A 715 -10.18 14.32 -29.45
CA ARG A 715 -10.78 15.15 -30.52
C ARG A 715 -11.45 16.43 -30.02
N SER A 716 -11.38 16.75 -28.73
CA SER A 716 -11.98 17.96 -28.18
C SER A 716 -11.33 19.21 -28.77
N ARG A 717 -12.14 20.12 -29.36
CA ARG A 717 -11.65 21.32 -30.06
C ARG A 717 -11.08 22.35 -29.08
N ALA A 718 -10.12 23.15 -29.54
CA ALA A 718 -9.68 24.34 -28.80
C ALA A 718 -10.88 25.26 -28.52
N GLY A 719 -11.21 25.47 -27.24
CA GLY A 719 -12.38 26.25 -26.78
C GLY A 719 -13.50 25.44 -26.10
N GLU A 720 -13.53 24.12 -26.28
CA GLU A 720 -14.49 23.20 -25.62
C GLU A 720 -13.73 22.27 -24.65
N ALA A 721 -13.11 22.82 -23.60
CA ALA A 721 -12.33 22.01 -22.66
C ALA A 721 -13.25 20.99 -21.94
N PRO A 722 -13.12 19.67 -22.20
CA PRO A 722 -13.97 18.68 -21.56
C PRO A 722 -13.47 18.42 -20.13
N PHE A 723 -14.37 17.86 -19.33
CA PHE A 723 -14.06 17.35 -18.01
C PHE A 723 -13.49 15.92 -18.16
N VAL A 724 -12.19 15.76 -17.95
CA VAL A 724 -11.48 14.49 -18.20
C VAL A 724 -11.34 13.70 -16.90
N LEU A 725 -11.83 12.46 -16.89
CA LEU A 725 -11.67 11.52 -15.77
C LEU A 725 -10.66 10.41 -16.11
N PRO A 726 -9.68 10.12 -15.24
CA PRO A 726 -8.75 8.99 -15.41
C PRO A 726 -9.41 7.64 -15.02
N LEU A 727 -10.56 7.29 -15.62
CA LEU A 727 -11.20 5.99 -15.38
C LEU A 727 -10.32 4.85 -15.92
N PRO A 728 -10.09 3.78 -15.13
CA PRO A 728 -9.09 2.76 -15.47
C PRO A 728 -9.63 1.65 -16.37
N TYR A 729 -10.37 2.01 -17.41
CA TYR A 729 -10.84 1.09 -18.45
C TYR A 729 -10.96 1.80 -19.79
N SER A 730 -10.54 1.11 -20.85
CA SER A 730 -10.50 1.62 -22.21
C SER A 730 -11.84 1.49 -22.93
N PHE A 731 -12.03 2.29 -23.96
CA PHE A 731 -13.16 2.18 -24.88
C PHE A 731 -12.67 1.81 -26.30
N PRO A 732 -13.35 0.90 -27.01
CA PRO A 732 -14.47 0.07 -26.54
C PRO A 732 -14.04 -0.93 -25.46
N LEU A 733 -14.99 -1.32 -24.60
CA LEU A 733 -14.74 -2.32 -23.55
C LEU A 733 -14.48 -3.69 -24.16
N LYS A 734 -13.50 -4.42 -23.61
CA LYS A 734 -13.16 -5.78 -24.06
C LYS A 734 -14.03 -6.82 -23.37
N THR A 735 -14.74 -7.62 -24.14
CA THR A 735 -15.56 -8.74 -23.62
C THR A 735 -14.67 -9.94 -23.26
N TYR A 736 -15.08 -10.72 -22.27
CA TYR A 736 -14.49 -12.03 -22.00
C TYR A 736 -14.74 -12.97 -23.20
N ASP A 737 -13.70 -13.68 -23.63
CA ASP A 737 -13.82 -14.83 -24.50
C ASP A 737 -14.07 -16.07 -23.63
N PRO A 738 -15.27 -16.68 -23.70
CA PRO A 738 -15.63 -17.82 -22.85
C PRO A 738 -14.78 -19.06 -23.10
N LYS A 739 -13.97 -19.11 -24.17
CA LYS A 739 -13.07 -20.23 -24.46
C LYS A 739 -11.74 -20.14 -23.72
N VAL A 740 -11.31 -18.95 -23.34
CA VAL A 740 -9.95 -18.71 -22.80
C VAL A 740 -9.93 -17.89 -21.52
N ASP A 741 -10.92 -17.05 -21.28
CA ASP A 741 -10.93 -16.18 -20.11
C ASP A 741 -11.68 -16.82 -18.94
N GLU A 742 -10.95 -17.07 -17.86
CA GLU A 742 -11.53 -17.49 -16.60
C GLU A 742 -11.65 -16.27 -15.65
N PRO A 743 -12.81 -15.99 -15.05
CA PRO A 743 -12.91 -14.94 -14.04
C PRO A 743 -12.16 -15.29 -12.77
N TRP A 744 -11.49 -14.31 -12.15
CA TRP A 744 -10.83 -14.54 -10.87
C TRP A 744 -11.85 -14.91 -9.79
N VAL A 745 -11.57 -16.01 -9.10
CA VAL A 745 -12.25 -16.46 -7.87
C VAL A 745 -11.19 -16.87 -6.86
N TRP A 746 -11.29 -16.31 -5.66
CA TRP A 746 -10.19 -16.28 -4.69
C TRP A 746 -10.09 -17.54 -3.82
N ASP A 747 -11.04 -18.47 -3.90
CA ASP A 747 -11.11 -19.68 -3.08
C ASP A 747 -10.82 -20.95 -3.90
N LEU A 748 -10.32 -20.80 -5.13
CA LEU A 748 -9.82 -21.89 -5.96
C LEU A 748 -8.29 -21.93 -5.95
N VAL A 749 -7.74 -23.16 -5.92
CA VAL A 749 -6.30 -23.41 -6.08
C VAL A 749 -5.87 -23.05 -7.50
N ARG A 750 -4.70 -22.41 -7.65
CA ARG A 750 -4.02 -22.20 -8.94
C ARG A 750 -2.63 -22.80 -8.87
N GLU A 751 -2.41 -23.89 -9.60
CA GLU A 751 -1.10 -24.56 -9.65
C GLU A 751 -0.14 -23.87 -10.63
N ASP A 752 -0.70 -23.15 -11.59
CA ASP A 752 0.03 -22.31 -12.52
C ASP A 752 0.90 -21.26 -11.80
N PRO A 753 2.20 -21.13 -12.16
CA PRO A 753 3.06 -20.12 -11.57
C PRO A 753 2.66 -18.71 -12.02
N ASP A 754 2.60 -17.75 -11.08
CA ASP A 754 2.50 -16.32 -11.37
C ASP A 754 3.85 -15.74 -11.84
N VAL A 755 3.90 -14.41 -12.01
CA VAL A 755 5.13 -13.67 -12.39
C VAL A 755 6.28 -13.80 -11.38
N PHE A 756 6.03 -14.35 -10.20
CA PHE A 756 7.03 -14.63 -9.17
C PHE A 756 7.34 -16.13 -9.02
N GLY A 757 6.78 -16.98 -9.88
CA GLY A 757 6.94 -18.43 -9.83
C GLY A 757 6.13 -19.10 -8.72
N ASN A 758 5.18 -18.41 -8.10
CA ASN A 758 4.37 -18.96 -7.00
C ASN A 758 3.06 -19.56 -7.53
N CYS A 759 2.56 -20.59 -6.85
CA CYS A 759 1.20 -21.08 -6.99
C CYS A 759 0.26 -20.30 -6.05
N TYR A 760 -1.04 -20.30 -6.32
CA TYR A 760 -2.05 -19.76 -5.41
C TYR A 760 -2.74 -20.87 -4.62
N LEU A 761 -2.52 -20.87 -3.31
CA LEU A 761 -3.26 -21.71 -2.37
C LEU A 761 -4.22 -20.82 -1.56
N PRO A 762 -5.54 -20.96 -1.76
CA PRO A 762 -6.54 -20.28 -0.93
C PRO A 762 -6.40 -20.77 0.53
N ARG A 763 -6.63 -19.86 1.48
CA ARG A 763 -6.54 -20.15 2.92
C ARG A 763 -7.80 -20.84 3.44
#